data_AF-X2CLW0-F1
#
_entry.id   AF-X2CLW0-F1
#
_cell.length_a   1.000
_cell.length_b   1.000
_cell.length_c   1.000
_cell.angle_alpha   90.00
_cell.angle_beta   90.00
_cell.angle_gamma   90.00
#
_symmetry.space_group_name_H-M   'P 1'
#
loop_
_entity.id
_entity.type
_entity.pdbx_description
1 polymer ?
#
loop_
_entity_poly.entity_id
_entity_poly.type
_entity_poly.pdbx_seq_one_letter_code
_entity_poly.pdbx_strand_id
1 'polypeptide(L)'
;LLVLFVNLYIHQNVVSNEIVNLKNPNLRNGWAGKNLTLQDEKIVLDAEDGDEIHPNGSHNELLQKSDEAELQTQAQDGEGDGEDLKTKIGKLVEQVQAAHREAETAVTKAEASLKTATEAEESLKTATEEEASLKPETEAEASLKTVTEAEKKVKVAEGKETITAATKAKEEAQKAVGEAKKKEGEAKTKKEEAETNGDNAKQKLEETDKQDLTKILGKVKTLVGEAEQAAKEAQKEQKKAEWAAKIAEELKKAYEAKINAKESELEAEMSKKEATSATSSSTAEKVTAAIKKAKDERQTAGEKATEAERAAKETEQAAIEAINAIDQTTVQDKVKVVEDKAEEASKAATAAKKAQIKAQIADYVVKTEVSKEKAVKSAHAANEEKRKAEAVATESKGINITDKTKSEKVETAKTKAVDQANAANTAKEKAETAANNADKAQKSTEGKDDEAELNGAKTNAYEASLEAEKAQTDASTALEKAKEAQKETEIAAEVVKAEKEKEKASTEATEAGKAKEKAQTEADKAKSNEKAQEAAKKAQKQEAEALKEKGNAETAAKEAETAAEDNVSEETLTTVKQKVENASNAATAAKKARTQAEIAAEEAKAQAAKTEAEDAKVAANTANDEAQKAAEESKSAEAKKAADKASAAAKTADEKASEAAEKAEGVTTESKSATAEVQTIKDKADKAVADANEAKKAKTKAELAAEEAKAEAAKEEAKKAQEAADAAKTEAEEIAKKEKVDAKAVDEAKNALATATDKAKEANDKAVEVSKEVENAEKDVDKVVGNEAQKSEITTAVSDIKEKTSKAVEAANEAKKAKDLAEIALNVVKAEVANDKAKKAVTAAGVAKEDAKKAAASAEQPKKEAESAEEDAEAAKENEIEAEQRAKEAEDNAAVVQAKLLIAEQELKKAKEEGDTVKFQSAKANALAAAEEAVKKGQAAEAAANVATDKAKKAAEAAEKAKKAAAESALKKKLKVLEIVKKYSKRGYNVVDNDEQVLNEVEEQANEEEEEEEEEEADHSVLNDVKIGDDDEEEEEEEEEEEEETEVKEEEGAREEEQAQSSAHQSSVAELENQKKESQEKSDEPPSDNNAQALLSDNYKNFTDFKKKADDLTKNIINTIDGDAGVID
;
A
#
# COMPACT_ATOMS: atom_id res chain seq x y z
N LEU A 1 -27.19 14.61 -16.50
CA LEU A 1 -26.12 15.57 -16.89
C LEU A 1 -26.55 16.65 -17.89
N LEU A 2 -27.41 16.37 -18.89
CA LEU A 2 -27.67 17.28 -20.04
C LEU A 2 -28.20 18.70 -19.71
N VAL A 3 -28.68 18.96 -18.49
CA VAL A 3 -29.25 20.26 -18.09
C VAL A 3 -28.18 21.27 -17.61
N LEU A 4 -26.99 20.80 -17.23
CA LEU A 4 -25.92 21.66 -16.69
C LEU A 4 -25.07 22.38 -17.76
N PHE A 5 -25.12 21.91 -19.02
CA PHE A 5 -24.34 22.49 -20.12
C PHE A 5 -24.97 23.72 -20.80
N VAL A 6 -26.24 24.04 -20.50
CA VAL A 6 -26.97 25.12 -21.16
C VAL A 6 -26.60 26.52 -20.63
N ASN A 7 -26.02 26.60 -19.43
CA ASN A 7 -25.93 27.86 -18.68
C ASN A 7 -24.56 28.58 -18.74
N LEU A 8 -23.72 28.27 -19.74
CA LEU A 8 -22.37 28.86 -19.89
C LEU A 8 -22.08 29.43 -21.29
N TYR A 9 -23.09 29.61 -22.15
CA TYR A 9 -22.86 30.07 -23.54
C TYR A 9 -23.91 31.04 -24.09
N ILE A 10 -24.15 32.15 -23.37
CA ILE A 10 -24.99 33.26 -23.84
C ILE A 10 -24.23 34.60 -23.68
N HIS A 11 -23.86 35.17 -24.83
CA HIS A 11 -23.42 36.56 -25.09
C HIS A 11 -21.99 37.01 -24.68
N GLN A 12 -21.09 36.98 -25.67
CA GLN A 12 -20.05 38.00 -25.88
C GLN A 12 -20.63 39.27 -26.55
N ASN A 13 -19.82 40.35 -26.64
CA ASN A 13 -19.97 41.53 -27.54
C ASN A 13 -21.13 42.51 -27.14
N VAL A 14 -21.16 43.83 -27.39
CA VAL A 14 -20.30 44.87 -28.06
C VAL A 14 -20.97 46.26 -27.74
N VAL A 15 -20.37 47.46 -27.63
CA VAL A 15 -18.98 48.00 -27.53
C VAL A 15 -19.01 49.52 -27.15
N SER A 16 -17.85 50.11 -26.84
CA SER A 16 -17.49 51.56 -26.95
C SER A 16 -17.97 52.66 -25.95
N ASN A 17 -17.03 53.58 -25.68
CA ASN A 17 -17.15 55.03 -25.31
C ASN A 17 -17.84 55.42 -23.98
N GLU A 18 -17.63 56.60 -23.36
CA GLU A 18 -16.50 57.57 -23.34
C GLU A 18 -16.69 58.56 -22.16
N ILE A 19 -15.65 59.35 -21.85
CA ILE A 19 -15.52 60.42 -20.83
C ILE A 19 -16.72 61.39 -20.71
N VAL A 20 -17.23 61.65 -19.49
CA VAL A 20 -17.58 63.02 -18.96
C VAL A 20 -17.47 63.09 -17.42
N ASN A 21 -17.01 64.23 -16.91
CA ASN A 21 -16.98 64.66 -15.49
C ASN A 21 -18.31 64.55 -14.70
N LEU A 22 -18.23 64.51 -13.35
CA LEU A 22 -18.86 65.54 -12.48
C LEU A 22 -18.43 65.54 -10.98
N LYS A 23 -17.81 66.65 -10.56
CA LYS A 23 -17.80 67.31 -9.22
C LYS A 23 -17.46 66.54 -7.92
N ASN A 24 -16.24 66.83 -7.46
CA ASN A 24 -15.79 67.11 -6.09
C ASN A 24 -16.85 67.78 -5.15
N PRO A 25 -16.82 67.52 -3.83
CA PRO A 25 -16.09 68.41 -2.88
C PRO A 25 -15.04 67.65 -2.03
N ASN A 26 -13.84 68.20 -1.79
CA ASN A 26 -13.44 69.13 -0.71
C ASN A 26 -13.97 68.69 0.68
N LEU A 27 -13.14 68.59 1.74
CA LEU A 27 -11.92 69.33 2.11
C LEU A 27 -10.77 68.35 2.47
N ARG A 28 -9.48 68.56 2.15
CA ARG A 28 -8.53 69.63 2.55
C ARG A 28 -8.30 69.72 4.08
N ASN A 29 -7.07 69.67 4.63
CA ASN A 29 -5.73 69.63 4.04
C ASN A 29 -4.78 68.69 4.80
N GLY A 30 -3.89 68.01 4.08
CA GLY A 30 -2.49 67.89 4.49
C GLY A 30 -1.64 68.88 3.69
N TRP A 31 -0.39 69.15 4.13
CA TRP A 31 0.59 69.92 3.35
C TRP A 31 1.82 69.02 3.12
N ALA A 32 2.21 68.81 1.86
CA ALA A 32 3.34 67.97 1.48
C ALA A 32 4.68 68.71 1.67
N GLY A 33 5.70 68.00 2.17
CA GLY A 33 7.04 68.57 2.41
C GLY A 33 7.92 68.70 1.15
N LYS A 34 9.16 69.13 1.37
CA LYS A 34 10.26 69.01 0.40
C LYS A 34 11.56 68.56 1.08
N ASN A 35 11.92 67.33 0.77
CA ASN A 35 13.25 66.89 0.28
C ASN A 35 14.57 67.25 1.00
N LEU A 36 15.34 66.17 1.15
CA LEU A 36 16.80 66.01 1.01
C LEU A 36 17.74 66.21 2.23
N THR A 37 18.16 65.05 2.75
CA THR A 37 19.57 64.60 2.94
C THR A 37 20.57 65.47 3.67
N LEU A 38 21.09 64.90 4.77
CA LEU A 38 22.46 65.12 5.26
C LEU A 38 23.48 64.45 4.32
N GLN A 39 24.63 65.09 4.10
CA GLN A 39 25.98 64.51 4.31
C GLN A 39 27.05 65.60 4.11
N ASP A 40 28.12 65.52 4.92
CA ASP A 40 29.55 65.86 4.70
C ASP A 40 29.93 67.20 4.00
N GLU A 41 31.05 67.87 4.28
CA GLU A 41 32.40 67.39 4.62
C GLU A 41 33.16 68.31 5.62
N LYS A 42 34.30 67.81 6.11
CA LYS A 42 35.43 68.66 6.55
C LYS A 42 36.27 69.06 5.34
N ILE A 43 36.87 70.25 5.35
CA ILE A 43 38.26 70.48 4.90
C ILE A 43 38.81 71.80 5.48
N VAL A 44 40.14 71.96 5.43
CA VAL A 44 40.94 73.06 6.02
C VAL A 44 41.73 73.74 4.88
N LEU A 45 42.52 74.78 5.18
CA LEU A 45 43.37 75.62 4.29
C LEU A 45 42.60 76.85 3.77
N ASP A 46 42.96 78.08 4.16
CA ASP A 46 44.16 78.90 3.80
C ASP A 46 43.93 79.66 2.46
N ALA A 47 44.26 80.94 2.28
CA ALA A 47 44.72 82.00 3.20
C ALA A 47 44.49 83.39 2.52
N GLU A 48 44.87 84.49 3.20
CA GLU A 48 45.08 85.86 2.65
C GLU A 48 43.79 86.59 2.15
N ASP A 49 43.54 87.89 2.38
CA ASP A 49 44.34 89.01 2.94
C ASP A 49 43.46 90.01 3.75
N GLY A 50 44.10 90.77 4.65
CA GLY A 50 43.76 92.15 5.06
C GLY A 50 42.60 92.38 6.06
N ASP A 51 42.70 93.23 7.09
CA ASP A 51 43.83 94.07 7.55
C ASP A 51 43.81 94.29 9.09
N GLU A 52 44.86 94.95 9.60
CA GLU A 52 45.39 94.87 10.98
C GLU A 52 44.78 95.79 12.08
N ILE A 53 44.73 95.25 13.32
CA ILE A 53 45.29 95.80 14.60
C ILE A 53 44.80 97.15 15.21
N HIS A 54 44.50 97.13 16.53
CA HIS A 54 44.51 98.30 17.45
C HIS A 54 45.96 98.66 17.87
N PRO A 55 46.43 99.93 18.02
CA PRO A 55 45.93 100.82 19.10
C PRO A 55 46.19 102.36 18.99
N ASN A 56 45.80 103.11 20.05
CA ASN A 56 46.35 104.41 20.54
C ASN A 56 46.24 105.72 19.70
N GLY A 57 46.18 106.85 20.43
CA GLY A 57 46.14 108.24 19.93
C GLY A 57 44.71 108.84 19.98
N SER A 58 44.35 109.91 20.71
CA SER A 58 44.99 111.11 21.29
C SER A 58 44.98 112.35 20.37
N HIS A 59 44.17 113.36 20.75
CA HIS A 59 44.05 114.71 20.16
C HIS A 59 43.53 114.75 18.69
N ASN A 60 42.85 115.78 18.16
CA ASN A 60 42.28 117.05 18.66
C ASN A 60 41.17 117.50 17.62
N GLU A 61 40.54 118.68 17.51
CA GLU A 61 40.65 120.02 18.10
C GLU A 61 39.40 120.93 17.79
N LEU A 62 39.34 122.15 18.36
CA LEU A 62 38.62 123.38 17.90
C LEU A 62 37.06 123.36 17.84
N LEU A 63 36.29 124.43 18.14
CA LEU A 63 36.43 125.82 18.66
C LEU A 63 35.07 126.23 19.32
N GLN A 64 34.85 127.33 20.08
CA GLN A 64 35.55 128.62 20.20
C GLN A 64 35.27 129.32 21.56
N LYS A 65 36.34 129.70 22.31
CA LYS A 65 36.67 131.01 22.96
C LYS A 65 35.63 131.79 23.83
N SER A 66 36.02 132.74 24.71
CA SER A 66 37.28 133.53 24.88
C SER A 66 37.63 133.75 26.38
N ASP A 67 38.89 133.66 26.85
CA ASP A 67 40.02 134.66 26.86
C ASP A 67 39.81 135.82 27.90
N GLU A 68 40.74 136.41 28.67
CA GLU A 68 42.21 136.21 28.92
C GLU A 68 42.64 136.87 30.30
N ALA A 69 43.93 137.20 30.54
CA ALA A 69 44.51 137.36 31.91
C ALA A 69 45.47 138.56 32.19
N GLU A 70 45.77 138.74 33.49
CA GLU A 70 47.00 139.24 34.16
C GLU A 70 47.61 140.69 34.07
N LEU A 71 48.06 141.14 35.26
CA LEU A 71 49.33 141.85 35.64
C LEU A 71 49.55 143.40 35.67
N GLN A 72 50.06 143.82 36.85
CA GLN A 72 51.11 144.85 37.15
C GLN A 72 50.82 146.37 37.29
N THR A 73 51.87 147.12 37.71
CA THR A 73 51.82 148.33 38.58
C THR A 73 52.83 149.44 38.20
N GLN A 74 52.54 150.73 38.50
CA GLN A 74 53.46 151.71 39.15
C GLN A 74 52.84 153.12 39.40
N ALA A 75 53.60 154.06 39.99
CA ALA A 75 53.20 155.41 40.45
C ALA A 75 54.26 156.50 40.09
N GLN A 76 54.31 157.64 40.82
CA GLN A 76 55.21 158.84 40.75
C GLN A 76 54.62 160.13 40.11
N ASP A 77 55.11 161.38 40.31
CA ASP A 77 55.67 162.12 41.48
C ASP A 77 55.86 163.64 41.13
N GLY A 78 55.96 164.53 42.15
CA GLY A 78 56.66 165.85 42.09
C GLY A 78 55.95 167.09 41.50
N GLU A 79 56.47 168.33 41.61
CA GLU A 79 57.40 168.95 42.60
C GLU A 79 57.43 170.51 42.49
N GLY A 80 57.76 171.25 43.58
CA GLY A 80 58.11 172.70 43.61
C GLY A 80 56.96 173.72 43.51
N ASP A 81 57.09 175.00 43.93
CA ASP A 81 58.05 175.67 44.83
C ASP A 81 57.47 177.05 45.28
N GLY A 82 58.07 177.81 46.23
CA GLY A 82 57.70 179.26 46.42
C GLY A 82 57.59 179.90 47.82
N GLU A 83 58.02 179.21 48.87
CA GLU A 83 58.48 179.71 50.19
C GLU A 83 57.70 180.70 51.10
N ASP A 84 56.95 181.72 50.67
CA ASP A 84 56.17 182.57 51.63
C ASP A 84 54.92 181.82 52.18
N LEU A 85 54.53 180.75 51.49
CA LEU A 85 53.54 179.79 51.97
C LEU A 85 54.12 178.81 53.03
N LYS A 86 55.44 178.66 53.22
CA LYS A 86 56.01 177.68 54.18
C LYS A 86 55.43 177.82 55.58
N THR A 87 55.23 179.05 56.06
CA THR A 87 54.72 179.34 57.41
C THR A 87 53.21 179.06 57.58
N LYS A 88 52.47 178.87 56.47
CA LYS A 88 51.07 178.40 56.47
C LYS A 88 50.98 176.90 56.18
N ILE A 89 51.81 176.40 55.25
CA ILE A 89 51.96 174.97 54.94
C ILE A 89 52.36 174.19 56.20
N GLY A 90 53.26 174.72 57.04
CA GLY A 90 53.64 174.08 58.30
C GLY A 90 52.46 173.72 59.22
N LYS A 91 51.39 174.54 59.23
CA LYS A 91 50.17 174.24 60.00
C LYS A 91 49.17 173.34 59.26
N LEU A 92 49.15 173.33 57.93
CA LEU A 92 48.33 172.37 57.17
C LEU A 92 48.94 170.97 57.16
N VAL A 93 50.28 170.84 57.09
CA VAL A 93 50.97 169.54 56.99
C VAL A 93 50.78 168.70 58.26
N GLU A 94 50.78 169.31 59.45
CA GLU A 94 50.45 168.60 60.69
C GLU A 94 49.00 168.07 60.67
N GLN A 95 48.04 168.83 60.14
CA GLN A 95 46.64 168.39 60.03
C GLN A 95 46.45 167.29 58.97
N VAL A 96 47.14 167.37 57.83
CA VAL A 96 47.10 166.35 56.77
C VAL A 96 47.79 165.05 57.20
N GLN A 97 48.93 165.12 57.91
CA GLN A 97 49.62 163.93 58.44
C GLN A 97 48.91 163.27 59.63
N ALA A 98 47.99 163.97 60.31
CA ALA A 98 47.06 163.35 61.24
C ALA A 98 45.98 162.56 60.48
N ALA A 99 45.28 163.21 59.53
CA ALA A 99 44.19 162.60 58.76
C ALA A 99 44.63 161.35 57.97
N HIS A 100 45.83 161.33 57.39
CA HIS A 100 46.31 160.19 56.62
C HIS A 100 46.55 158.92 57.47
N ARG A 101 46.92 159.07 58.76
CA ARG A 101 47.15 157.91 59.63
C ARG A 101 45.85 157.24 60.09
N GLU A 102 44.79 158.00 60.29
CA GLU A 102 43.48 157.43 60.64
C GLU A 102 42.87 156.63 59.48
N ALA A 103 43.13 157.04 58.23
CA ALA A 103 42.67 156.34 57.03
C ALA A 103 43.28 154.93 56.86
N GLU A 104 44.60 154.78 57.01
CA GLU A 104 45.28 153.46 56.85
C GLU A 104 44.84 152.44 57.92
N THR A 105 44.56 152.89 59.15
CA THR A 105 44.04 152.03 60.22
C THR A 105 42.58 151.60 60.03
N ALA A 106 41.82 152.27 59.16
CA ALA A 106 40.47 151.84 58.81
C ALA A 106 40.47 150.69 57.79
N VAL A 107 41.27 150.80 56.72
CA VAL A 107 41.31 149.82 55.61
C VAL A 107 41.72 148.43 56.08
N THR A 108 42.84 148.36 56.81
CA THR A 108 43.41 147.10 57.32
C THR A 108 42.46 146.33 58.28
N LYS A 109 41.49 147.02 58.90
CA LYS A 109 40.47 146.39 59.77
C LYS A 109 39.34 145.72 58.98
N ALA A 110 39.07 146.19 57.76
CA ALA A 110 38.03 145.64 56.88
C ALA A 110 38.48 144.32 56.22
N GLU A 111 39.66 144.30 55.59
CA GLU A 111 40.20 143.13 54.88
C GLU A 111 40.32 141.91 55.80
N ALA A 112 40.81 142.12 57.03
CA ALA A 112 40.94 141.09 58.05
C ALA A 112 39.60 140.55 58.59
N SER A 113 38.46 141.04 58.09
CA SER A 113 37.11 140.59 58.44
C SER A 113 36.40 139.90 57.27
N LEU A 114 36.71 140.29 56.03
CA LEU A 114 36.17 139.66 54.82
C LEU A 114 36.68 138.21 54.65
N LYS A 115 37.98 137.98 54.85
CA LYS A 115 38.61 136.65 54.67
C LYS A 115 38.00 135.55 55.57
N THR A 116 37.56 135.91 56.78
CA THR A 116 36.92 134.95 57.71
C THR A 116 35.52 134.52 57.31
N ALA A 117 34.85 135.22 56.38
CA ALA A 117 33.53 134.83 55.89
C ALA A 117 33.62 133.79 54.75
N THR A 118 34.58 133.95 53.82
CA THR A 118 34.73 133.07 52.65
C THR A 118 35.22 131.66 53.03
N GLU A 119 36.14 131.54 54.00
CA GLU A 119 36.64 130.23 54.47
C GLU A 119 35.55 129.34 55.10
N ALA A 120 34.40 129.90 55.48
CA ALA A 120 33.25 129.14 55.98
C ALA A 120 32.32 128.65 54.84
N GLU A 121 32.13 129.47 53.81
CA GLU A 121 31.24 129.17 52.68
C GLU A 121 31.77 128.00 51.82
N GLU A 122 33.09 127.89 51.62
CA GLU A 122 33.70 126.71 50.99
C GLU A 122 33.41 125.42 51.79
N SER A 123 33.50 125.45 53.12
CA SER A 123 33.29 124.26 53.96
C SER A 123 31.83 123.76 53.99
N LEU A 124 30.87 124.62 53.69
CA LEU A 124 29.46 124.24 53.49
C LEU A 124 29.23 123.61 52.10
N LYS A 125 30.04 123.99 51.11
CA LYS A 125 29.94 123.48 49.74
C LYS A 125 30.56 122.09 49.56
N THR A 126 31.67 121.79 50.25
CA THR A 126 32.28 120.44 50.18
C THR A 126 31.37 119.37 50.79
N ALA A 127 30.68 119.68 51.90
CA ALA A 127 29.77 118.75 52.56
C ALA A 127 28.47 118.48 51.77
N THR A 128 28.06 119.39 50.88
CA THR A 128 26.88 119.21 50.02
C THR A 128 27.16 118.36 48.77
N GLU A 129 28.41 118.31 48.31
CA GLU A 129 28.83 117.47 47.17
C GLU A 129 29.13 116.00 47.59
N GLU A 130 29.62 115.75 48.82
CA GLU A 130 29.87 114.37 49.30
C GLU A 130 28.55 113.57 49.52
N GLU A 131 27.50 114.20 50.08
CA GLU A 131 26.19 113.54 50.31
C GLU A 131 25.51 113.07 49.02
N ALA A 132 25.65 113.82 47.91
CA ALA A 132 24.99 113.52 46.64
C ALA A 132 25.40 112.15 46.04
N SER A 133 26.50 111.55 46.53
CA SER A 133 27.05 110.28 46.06
C SER A 133 26.61 109.04 46.87
N LEU A 134 25.88 109.20 47.99
CA LEU A 134 25.70 108.13 48.99
C LEU A 134 24.24 108.00 49.44
N LYS A 135 23.66 106.78 49.35
CA LYS A 135 22.29 106.48 49.77
C LYS A 135 22.20 105.20 50.64
N PRO A 136 22.87 105.18 51.81
CA PRO A 136 23.05 103.96 52.60
C PRO A 136 21.74 103.29 53.02
N GLU A 137 20.66 104.05 53.26
CA GLU A 137 19.32 103.49 53.49
C GLU A 137 18.87 102.50 52.39
N THR A 138 19.10 102.84 51.11
CA THR A 138 18.53 102.09 49.98
C THR A 138 19.26 100.78 49.69
N GLU A 139 20.57 100.74 49.90
CA GLU A 139 21.43 99.58 49.67
C GLU A 139 21.36 98.60 50.86
N ALA A 140 21.22 99.13 52.09
CA ALA A 140 20.91 98.34 53.26
C ALA A 140 19.51 97.69 53.17
N GLU A 141 18.49 98.38 52.64
CA GLU A 141 17.17 97.79 52.37
C GLU A 141 17.19 96.69 51.31
N ALA A 142 18.03 96.82 50.27
CA ALA A 142 18.22 95.76 49.28
C ALA A 142 18.84 94.52 49.93
N SER A 143 19.87 94.72 50.76
CA SER A 143 20.53 93.67 51.55
C SER A 143 19.53 92.94 52.45
N LEU A 144 18.70 93.66 53.21
CA LEU A 144 17.64 93.06 54.03
C LEU A 144 16.67 92.19 53.21
N LYS A 145 16.28 92.61 52.00
CA LYS A 145 15.39 91.81 51.13
C LYS A 145 16.04 90.46 50.79
N THR A 146 17.31 90.42 50.42
CA THR A 146 18.02 89.16 50.11
C THR A 146 18.08 88.21 51.32
N VAL A 147 18.38 88.73 52.52
CA VAL A 147 18.36 87.93 53.76
C VAL A 147 16.98 87.31 54.00
N THR A 148 15.89 88.06 53.77
CA THR A 148 14.53 87.52 53.96
C THR A 148 14.10 86.49 52.91
N GLU A 149 14.79 86.33 51.79
CA GLU A 149 14.60 85.17 50.89
C GLU A 149 15.42 83.97 51.40
N ALA A 150 16.69 84.19 51.74
CA ALA A 150 17.57 83.14 52.24
C ALA A 150 17.03 82.47 53.51
N GLU A 151 16.55 83.27 54.48
CA GLU A 151 15.89 82.79 55.71
C GLU A 151 14.73 81.83 55.40
N LYS A 152 13.86 82.15 54.44
CA LYS A 152 12.71 81.32 54.06
C LYS A 152 13.16 79.97 53.50
N LYS A 153 14.17 79.97 52.62
CA LYS A 153 14.71 78.74 52.00
C LYS A 153 15.40 77.84 53.03
N VAL A 154 16.21 78.41 53.93
CA VAL A 154 16.84 77.66 55.02
C VAL A 154 15.78 77.07 55.97
N LYS A 155 14.72 77.81 56.32
CA LYS A 155 13.63 77.29 57.18
C LYS A 155 12.85 76.14 56.53
N VAL A 156 12.65 76.16 55.21
CA VAL A 156 12.09 75.02 54.46
C VAL A 156 13.03 73.80 54.49
N ALA A 157 14.35 74.02 54.37
CA ALA A 157 15.36 72.96 54.40
C ALA A 157 15.55 72.31 55.79
N GLU A 158 15.23 73.02 56.88
CA GLU A 158 15.32 72.55 58.27
C GLU A 158 14.03 71.88 58.79
N GLY A 159 12.87 72.26 58.26
CA GLY A 159 11.56 71.80 58.73
C GLY A 159 11.20 72.24 60.16
N LYS A 160 11.79 73.36 60.64
CA LYS A 160 11.62 73.87 62.01
C LYS A 160 11.57 75.39 62.07
N GLU A 161 10.81 75.91 63.03
CA GLU A 161 10.73 77.36 63.34
C GLU A 161 11.84 77.86 64.29
N THR A 162 12.90 77.08 64.52
CA THR A 162 14.00 77.45 65.41
C THR A 162 14.81 78.66 64.89
N ILE A 163 15.45 79.40 65.82
CA ILE A 163 16.26 80.59 65.50
C ILE A 163 17.58 80.15 64.84
N THR A 164 17.52 79.92 63.53
CA THR A 164 18.69 79.62 62.67
C THR A 164 19.63 80.81 62.55
N ALA A 165 20.86 80.58 62.09
CA ALA A 165 21.81 81.64 61.75
C ALA A 165 21.22 82.66 60.75
N ALA A 166 20.45 82.19 59.76
CA ALA A 166 19.76 83.07 58.81
C ALA A 166 18.69 83.97 59.47
N THR A 167 18.08 83.53 60.59
CA THR A 167 17.18 84.37 61.39
C THR A 167 17.98 85.48 62.10
N LYS A 168 19.15 85.16 62.66
CA LYS A 168 20.02 86.17 63.29
C LYS A 168 20.62 87.16 62.28
N ALA A 169 21.01 86.69 61.10
CA ALA A 169 21.46 87.56 60.01
C ALA A 169 20.36 88.59 59.63
N LYS A 170 19.10 88.15 59.64
CA LYS A 170 17.95 89.03 59.37
C LYS A 170 17.73 90.05 60.48
N GLU A 171 17.78 89.63 61.74
CA GLU A 171 17.65 90.51 62.91
C GLU A 171 18.75 91.58 62.90
N GLU A 172 20.01 91.19 62.65
CA GLU A 172 21.13 92.11 62.58
C GLU A 172 21.09 93.01 61.33
N ALA A 173 20.63 92.51 60.17
CA ALA A 173 20.35 93.35 59.00
C ALA A 173 19.20 94.35 59.23
N GLN A 174 18.14 93.96 59.95
CA GLN A 174 17.05 94.87 60.34
C GLN A 174 17.53 95.95 61.30
N LYS A 175 18.36 95.58 62.27
CA LYS A 175 19.02 96.51 63.20
C LYS A 175 19.93 97.49 62.44
N ALA A 176 20.82 96.99 61.59
CA ALA A 176 21.71 97.80 60.75
C ALA A 176 20.93 98.75 59.81
N VAL A 177 19.84 98.30 59.17
CA VAL A 177 18.95 99.19 58.39
C VAL A 177 18.32 100.29 59.27
N GLY A 178 17.87 99.95 60.48
CA GLY A 178 17.30 100.92 61.42
C GLY A 178 18.32 101.95 61.92
N GLU A 179 19.54 101.52 62.23
CA GLU A 179 20.64 102.38 62.66
C GLU A 179 21.17 103.23 61.48
N ALA A 180 21.28 102.69 60.27
CA ALA A 180 21.62 103.43 59.05
C ALA A 180 20.59 104.55 58.78
N LYS A 181 19.28 104.23 58.77
CA LYS A 181 18.20 105.23 58.61
C LYS A 181 18.27 106.33 59.67
N LYS A 182 18.52 105.96 60.94
CA LYS A 182 18.68 106.92 62.04
C LYS A 182 19.91 107.81 61.85
N LYS A 183 21.03 107.26 61.38
CA LYS A 183 22.28 107.99 61.14
C LYS A 183 22.24 108.89 59.91
N GLU A 184 21.61 108.45 58.84
CA GLU A 184 21.31 109.28 57.66
C GLU A 184 20.37 110.44 58.04
N GLY A 185 19.39 110.20 58.91
CA GLY A 185 18.57 111.25 59.53
C GLY A 185 19.37 112.22 60.41
N GLU A 186 20.20 111.71 61.33
CA GLU A 186 21.08 112.54 62.17
C GLU A 186 22.03 113.42 61.34
N ALA A 187 22.57 112.90 60.23
CA ALA A 187 23.40 113.68 59.30
C ALA A 187 22.61 114.82 58.64
N LYS A 188 21.41 114.52 58.11
CA LYS A 188 20.55 115.51 57.43
C LYS A 188 20.08 116.61 58.38
N THR A 189 19.62 116.29 59.60
CA THR A 189 19.21 117.32 60.57
C THR A 189 20.39 118.22 60.98
N LYS A 190 21.59 117.67 61.21
CA LYS A 190 22.77 118.49 61.54
C LYS A 190 23.24 119.36 60.38
N LYS A 191 23.05 118.90 59.14
CA LYS A 191 23.27 119.69 57.93
C LYS A 191 22.27 120.84 57.81
N GLU A 192 20.97 120.59 58.00
CA GLU A 192 19.94 121.65 58.03
C GLU A 192 20.23 122.69 59.14
N GLU A 193 20.69 122.25 60.32
CA GLU A 193 21.16 123.17 61.36
C GLU A 193 22.42 123.94 60.96
N ALA A 194 23.37 123.32 60.25
CA ALA A 194 24.58 124.01 59.75
C ALA A 194 24.24 125.08 58.70
N GLU A 195 23.37 124.76 57.73
CA GLU A 195 22.86 125.68 56.71
C GLU A 195 22.10 126.85 57.37
N THR A 196 21.16 126.55 58.28
CA THR A 196 20.39 127.57 59.01
C THR A 196 21.28 128.51 59.85
N ASN A 197 22.36 127.98 60.46
CA ASN A 197 23.34 128.81 61.17
C ASN A 197 24.27 129.60 60.20
N GLY A 198 24.55 129.07 59.01
CA GLY A 198 25.29 129.76 57.95
C GLY A 198 24.54 130.98 57.40
N ASP A 199 23.25 130.82 57.10
CA ASP A 199 22.41 131.94 56.64
C ASP A 199 22.21 133.00 57.74
N ASN A 200 22.12 132.59 59.01
CA ASN A 200 22.15 133.50 60.15
C ASN A 200 23.49 134.25 60.31
N ALA A 201 24.62 133.69 59.82
CA ALA A 201 25.89 134.40 59.76
C ALA A 201 25.89 135.44 58.62
N LYS A 202 25.36 135.09 57.44
CA LYS A 202 25.22 136.01 56.30
C LYS A 202 24.33 137.21 56.63
N GLN A 203 23.17 137.02 57.27
CA GLN A 203 22.27 138.12 57.62
C GLN A 203 22.81 139.10 58.69
N LYS A 204 23.86 138.73 59.44
CA LYS A 204 24.43 139.55 60.53
C LYS A 204 25.73 140.26 60.16
N LEU A 205 26.15 140.20 58.90
CA LEU A 205 27.43 140.72 58.44
C LEU A 205 27.48 142.26 58.31
N GLU A 206 26.33 142.94 58.37
CA GLU A 206 26.21 144.39 58.14
C GLU A 206 26.05 145.25 59.42
N GLU A 207 25.68 144.69 60.59
CA GLU A 207 25.23 145.49 61.75
C GLU A 207 25.83 145.15 63.14
N THR A 208 26.83 144.27 63.31
CA THR A 208 27.29 143.89 64.68
C THR A 208 28.78 143.56 64.82
N ASP A 209 29.30 143.68 66.05
CA ASP A 209 30.70 143.45 66.43
C ASP A 209 31.24 142.06 66.08
N LYS A 210 32.53 142.06 65.71
CA LYS A 210 33.29 140.90 65.20
C LYS A 210 33.29 139.67 66.12
N GLN A 211 33.00 139.82 67.42
CA GLN A 211 33.12 138.75 68.41
C GLN A 211 31.98 137.71 68.37
N ASP A 212 30.79 138.09 67.90
CA ASP A 212 29.66 137.14 67.79
C ASP A 212 29.63 136.40 66.45
N LEU A 213 30.07 137.03 65.36
CA LEU A 213 30.13 136.39 64.05
C LEU A 213 31.12 135.20 64.05
N THR A 214 32.25 135.32 64.76
CA THR A 214 33.19 134.20 65.00
C THR A 214 32.55 133.04 65.77
N LYS A 215 31.62 133.29 66.71
CA LYS A 215 30.93 132.21 67.44
C LYS A 215 29.96 131.44 66.54
N ILE A 216 29.27 132.11 65.62
CA ILE A 216 28.33 131.47 64.70
C ILE A 216 29.10 130.56 63.73
N LEU A 217 30.18 131.06 63.11
CA LEU A 217 31.02 130.25 62.21
C LEU A 217 31.67 129.06 62.92
N GLY A 218 32.09 129.22 64.18
CA GLY A 218 32.59 128.11 65.00
C GLY A 218 31.57 126.99 65.23
N LYS A 219 30.27 127.33 65.31
CA LYS A 219 29.19 126.33 65.38
C LYS A 219 28.99 125.61 64.06
N VAL A 220 28.89 126.35 62.94
CA VAL A 220 28.70 125.77 61.59
C VAL A 220 29.78 124.73 61.30
N LYS A 221 31.05 125.05 61.55
CA LYS A 221 32.17 124.12 61.31
C LYS A 221 32.13 122.87 62.20
N THR A 222 31.55 122.97 63.40
CA THR A 222 31.33 121.82 64.29
C THR A 222 30.20 120.93 63.76
N LEU A 223 29.06 121.53 63.40
CA LEU A 223 27.89 120.82 62.87
C LEU A 223 28.19 120.08 61.55
N VAL A 224 28.97 120.67 60.64
CA VAL A 224 29.43 120.02 59.41
C VAL A 224 30.27 118.78 59.71
N GLY A 225 31.26 118.87 60.61
CA GLY A 225 32.07 117.72 61.01
C GLY A 225 31.26 116.61 61.70
N GLU A 226 30.24 116.97 62.47
CA GLU A 226 29.31 116.01 63.06
C GLU A 226 28.36 115.36 62.02
N ALA A 227 28.00 116.06 60.95
CA ALA A 227 27.20 115.52 59.86
C ALA A 227 28.01 114.55 58.97
N GLU A 228 29.25 114.90 58.63
CA GLU A 228 30.20 113.99 57.97
C GLU A 228 30.40 112.70 58.79
N GLN A 229 30.59 112.84 60.11
CA GLN A 229 30.76 111.66 60.98
C GLN A 229 29.49 110.80 60.98
N ALA A 230 28.30 111.39 61.06
CA ALA A 230 27.04 110.65 61.00
C ALA A 230 26.83 109.93 59.65
N ALA A 231 27.25 110.53 58.53
CA ALA A 231 27.24 109.87 57.21
C ALA A 231 28.24 108.70 57.13
N LYS A 232 29.45 108.87 57.68
CA LYS A 232 30.49 107.82 57.76
C LYS A 232 30.07 106.69 58.72
N GLU A 233 29.28 106.99 59.75
CA GLU A 233 28.58 106.00 60.58
C GLU A 233 27.46 105.28 59.80
N ALA A 234 26.63 105.98 59.03
CA ALA A 234 25.57 105.36 58.21
C ALA A 234 26.12 104.38 57.15
N GLN A 235 27.24 104.72 56.48
CA GLN A 235 27.96 103.80 55.59
C GLN A 235 28.46 102.54 56.32
N LYS A 236 28.88 102.68 57.59
CA LYS A 236 29.34 101.54 58.39
C LYS A 236 28.18 100.58 58.64
N GLU A 237 27.02 101.11 59.01
CA GLU A 237 25.79 100.32 59.21
C GLU A 237 25.30 99.66 57.90
N GLN A 238 25.35 100.35 56.76
CA GLN A 238 25.08 99.74 55.44
C GLN A 238 25.92 98.47 55.22
N LYS A 239 27.25 98.56 55.43
CA LYS A 239 28.16 97.42 55.23
C LYS A 239 27.87 96.24 56.16
N LYS A 240 27.29 96.47 57.34
CA LYS A 240 26.80 95.39 58.21
C LYS A 240 25.64 94.63 57.59
N ALA A 241 24.68 95.34 57.00
CA ALA A 241 23.56 94.73 56.30
C ALA A 241 24.02 93.92 55.07
N GLU A 242 25.02 94.42 54.33
CA GLU A 242 25.67 93.71 53.22
C GLU A 242 26.39 92.43 53.67
N TRP A 243 27.16 92.48 54.77
CA TRP A 243 27.79 91.29 55.34
C TRP A 243 26.75 90.27 55.82
N ALA A 244 25.68 90.71 56.48
CA ALA A 244 24.57 89.84 56.87
C ALA A 244 23.87 89.19 55.67
N ALA A 245 23.69 89.93 54.56
CA ALA A 245 23.20 89.41 53.29
C ALA A 245 24.11 88.32 52.71
N LYS A 246 25.41 88.57 52.62
CA LYS A 246 26.37 87.59 52.09
C LYS A 246 26.40 86.30 52.92
N ILE A 247 26.45 86.43 54.26
CA ILE A 247 26.39 85.28 55.19
C ILE A 247 25.10 84.47 54.98
N ALA A 248 23.95 85.13 54.83
CA ALA A 248 22.68 84.46 54.61
C ALA A 248 22.62 83.73 53.24
N GLU A 249 23.22 84.29 52.19
CA GLU A 249 23.26 83.65 50.87
C GLU A 249 24.16 82.40 50.86
N GLU A 250 25.33 82.43 51.51
CA GLU A 250 26.19 81.25 51.64
C GLU A 250 25.55 80.15 52.50
N LEU A 251 24.82 80.51 53.56
CA LEU A 251 23.98 79.56 54.30
C LEU A 251 22.95 78.88 53.41
N LYS A 252 22.23 79.66 52.58
CA LYS A 252 21.26 79.13 51.62
C LYS A 252 21.94 78.14 50.65
N LYS A 253 23.11 78.47 50.10
CA LYS A 253 23.88 77.56 49.21
C LYS A 253 24.27 76.25 49.92
N ALA A 254 24.80 76.32 51.14
CA ALA A 254 25.11 75.15 51.95
C ALA A 254 23.89 74.26 52.25
N TYR A 255 22.73 74.86 52.51
CA TYR A 255 21.48 74.13 52.78
C TYR A 255 20.84 73.54 51.51
N GLU A 256 20.89 74.24 50.38
CA GLU A 256 20.48 73.73 49.07
C GLU A 256 21.40 72.54 48.66
N ALA A 257 22.71 72.63 48.88
CA ALA A 257 23.65 71.52 48.68
C ALA A 257 23.35 70.29 49.55
N LYS A 258 23.07 70.50 50.85
CA LYS A 258 22.67 69.44 51.80
C LYS A 258 21.39 68.69 51.39
N ILE A 259 20.43 69.36 50.75
CA ILE A 259 19.23 68.71 50.20
C ILE A 259 19.64 67.84 49.00
N ASN A 260 20.28 68.45 48.00
CA ASN A 260 20.67 67.78 46.75
C ASN A 260 21.49 66.50 47.02
N ALA A 261 22.40 66.54 47.99
CA ALA A 261 23.21 65.38 48.38
C ALA A 261 22.39 64.21 48.93
N LYS A 262 21.29 64.49 49.66
CA LYS A 262 20.38 63.46 50.18
C LYS A 262 19.46 62.89 49.12
N GLU A 263 19.02 63.71 48.17
CA GLU A 263 18.29 63.22 46.99
C GLU A 263 19.18 62.27 46.17
N SER A 264 20.47 62.59 46.02
CA SER A 264 21.47 61.68 45.44
C SER A 264 21.65 60.37 46.21
N GLU A 265 21.68 60.37 47.56
CA GLU A 265 21.72 59.12 48.34
C GLU A 265 20.45 58.28 48.11
N LEU A 266 19.27 58.90 48.08
CA LEU A 266 17.99 58.20 47.91
C LEU A 266 17.88 57.56 46.52
N GLU A 267 18.27 58.27 45.45
CA GLU A 267 18.32 57.69 44.09
C GLU A 267 19.36 56.56 44.00
N ALA A 268 20.54 56.70 44.60
CA ALA A 268 21.54 55.63 44.63
C ALA A 268 21.03 54.37 45.37
N GLU A 269 20.24 54.54 46.44
CA GLU A 269 19.58 53.44 47.13
C GLU A 269 18.46 52.79 46.30
N MET A 270 17.77 53.53 45.42
CA MET A 270 16.82 52.94 44.46
C MET A 270 17.55 52.10 43.40
N SER A 271 18.59 52.64 42.76
CA SER A 271 19.37 51.87 41.77
C SER A 271 20.05 50.64 42.38
N LYS A 272 20.57 50.72 43.61
CA LYS A 272 21.03 49.55 44.37
C LYS A 272 19.93 48.51 44.56
N LYS A 273 18.70 48.91 44.90
CA LYS A 273 17.57 48.00 45.09
C LYS A 273 17.18 47.31 43.79
N GLU A 274 17.03 48.07 42.70
CA GLU A 274 16.69 47.55 41.37
C GLU A 274 17.76 46.59 40.84
N ALA A 275 19.04 46.95 40.97
CA ALA A 275 20.16 46.06 40.65
C ALA A 275 20.12 44.75 41.46
N THR A 276 19.67 44.77 42.72
CA THR A 276 19.53 43.54 43.52
C THR A 276 18.24 42.76 43.30
N SER A 277 17.17 43.38 42.77
CA SER A 277 15.89 42.70 42.52
C SER A 277 15.84 42.03 41.14
N ALA A 278 16.54 42.60 40.15
CA ALA A 278 16.66 42.03 38.80
C ALA A 278 17.36 40.65 38.77
N THR A 279 18.11 40.29 39.82
CA THR A 279 19.16 39.25 39.76
C THR A 279 18.82 37.97 40.51
N SER A 280 17.55 37.72 40.84
CA SER A 280 17.06 36.53 41.55
C SER A 280 17.28 35.19 40.84
N SER A 281 17.89 35.18 39.65
CA SER A 281 18.13 33.98 38.82
C SER A 281 19.45 33.99 38.03
N SER A 282 20.33 34.98 38.24
CA SER A 282 21.61 35.10 37.51
C SER A 282 22.80 34.72 38.39
N THR A 283 23.78 34.04 37.80
CA THR A 283 25.05 33.65 38.46
C THR A 283 26.28 34.30 37.81
N ALA A 284 26.09 35.22 36.87
CA ALA A 284 27.19 35.81 36.12
C ALA A 284 28.11 36.68 37.00
N GLU A 285 29.43 36.51 36.84
CA GLU A 285 30.44 37.29 37.56
C GLU A 285 30.30 38.79 37.29
N LYS A 286 30.02 39.18 36.03
CA LYS A 286 29.73 40.57 35.63
C LYS A 286 28.54 41.16 36.37
N VAL A 287 27.43 40.42 36.49
CA VAL A 287 26.23 40.85 37.23
C VAL A 287 26.58 41.04 38.70
N THR A 288 27.32 40.10 39.30
CA THR A 288 27.78 40.18 40.69
C THR A 288 28.69 41.41 40.93
N ALA A 289 29.61 41.68 40.00
CA ALA A 289 30.50 42.85 40.05
C ALA A 289 29.74 44.18 39.88
N ALA A 290 28.76 44.25 38.97
CA ALA A 290 27.94 45.44 38.78
C ALA A 290 27.00 45.70 39.97
N ILE A 291 26.39 44.66 40.57
CA ILE A 291 25.69 44.79 41.87
C ILE A 291 26.63 45.34 42.94
N LYS A 292 27.89 44.87 42.99
CA LYS A 292 28.88 45.38 43.95
C LYS A 292 29.16 46.86 43.71
N LYS A 293 29.43 47.29 42.46
CA LYS A 293 29.64 48.71 42.12
C LYS A 293 28.42 49.56 42.51
N ALA A 294 27.18 49.10 42.25
CA ALA A 294 25.98 49.81 42.69
C ALA A 294 25.86 49.96 44.23
N LYS A 295 26.34 48.97 45.01
CA LYS A 295 26.39 49.05 46.48
C LYS A 295 27.49 49.98 46.99
N ASP A 296 28.70 49.87 46.43
CA ASP A 296 29.88 50.65 46.81
C ASP A 296 29.65 52.15 46.48
N GLU A 297 29.10 52.46 45.30
CA GLU A 297 28.74 53.82 44.89
C GLU A 297 27.56 54.38 45.73
N ARG A 298 26.57 53.56 46.11
CA ARG A 298 25.53 53.99 47.07
C ARG A 298 26.10 54.32 48.44
N GLN A 299 27.09 53.56 48.91
CA GLN A 299 27.77 53.89 50.17
C GLN A 299 28.49 55.23 50.04
N THR A 300 29.23 55.43 48.94
CA THR A 300 29.91 56.70 48.63
C THR A 300 28.92 57.88 48.57
N ALA A 301 27.75 57.72 47.94
CA ALA A 301 26.71 58.74 47.89
C ALA A 301 26.21 59.13 49.29
N GLY A 302 25.96 58.14 50.17
CA GLY A 302 25.56 58.37 51.56
C GLY A 302 26.65 59.02 52.41
N GLU A 303 27.90 58.57 52.29
CA GLU A 303 29.04 59.21 52.95
C GLU A 303 29.16 60.69 52.55
N LYS A 304 29.06 60.99 51.25
CA LYS A 304 29.07 62.38 50.75
C LYS A 304 27.84 63.19 51.12
N ALA A 305 26.66 62.57 51.30
CA ALA A 305 25.49 63.22 51.87
C ALA A 305 25.70 63.59 53.35
N THR A 306 26.34 62.73 54.14
CA THR A 306 26.70 63.07 55.53
C THR A 306 27.80 64.12 55.62
N GLU A 307 28.74 64.15 54.67
CA GLU A 307 29.76 65.20 54.56
C GLU A 307 29.15 66.56 54.21
N ALA A 308 28.20 66.61 53.26
CA ALA A 308 27.44 67.81 52.94
C ALA A 308 26.59 68.30 54.13
N GLU A 309 25.94 67.40 54.88
CA GLU A 309 25.21 67.78 56.10
C GLU A 309 26.16 68.28 57.22
N ARG A 310 27.36 67.71 57.37
CA ARG A 310 28.38 68.21 58.30
C ARG A 310 28.82 69.62 57.90
N ALA A 311 29.27 69.80 56.66
CA ALA A 311 29.75 71.09 56.16
C ALA A 311 28.66 72.18 56.23
N ALA A 312 27.39 71.86 55.99
CA ALA A 312 26.29 72.80 56.16
C ALA A 312 26.07 73.23 57.63
N LYS A 313 26.24 72.33 58.61
CA LYS A 313 26.19 72.68 60.04
C LYS A 313 27.40 73.52 60.48
N GLU A 314 28.59 73.20 59.96
CA GLU A 314 29.79 74.00 60.17
C GLU A 314 29.66 75.40 59.53
N THR A 315 29.00 75.50 58.37
CA THR A 315 28.60 76.77 57.76
C THR A 315 27.64 77.55 58.66
N GLU A 316 26.66 76.88 59.28
CA GLU A 316 25.75 77.53 60.25
C GLU A 316 26.48 78.05 61.48
N GLN A 317 27.41 77.28 62.05
CA GLN A 317 28.22 77.76 63.17
C GLN A 317 29.12 78.94 62.77
N ALA A 318 29.85 78.82 61.65
CA ALA A 318 30.71 79.90 61.14
C ALA A 318 29.90 81.18 60.86
N ALA A 319 28.67 81.05 60.33
CA ALA A 319 27.77 82.16 60.12
C ALA A 319 27.36 82.84 61.44
N ILE A 320 27.03 82.08 62.49
CA ILE A 320 26.74 82.67 63.81
C ILE A 320 27.97 83.43 64.33
N GLU A 321 29.17 82.87 64.17
CA GLU A 321 30.42 83.50 64.61
C GLU A 321 30.83 84.73 63.77
N ALA A 322 30.40 84.80 62.51
CA ALA A 322 30.51 85.95 61.62
C ALA A 322 29.49 87.04 61.98
N ILE A 323 28.21 86.70 62.13
CA ILE A 323 27.11 87.61 62.52
C ILE A 323 27.43 88.29 63.86
N ASN A 324 27.84 87.51 64.86
CA ASN A 324 28.24 88.04 66.18
C ASN A 324 29.48 88.96 66.14
N ALA A 325 30.17 89.06 65.00
CA ALA A 325 31.37 89.88 64.80
C ALA A 325 31.21 90.91 63.67
N ILE A 326 30.00 91.15 63.17
CA ILE A 326 29.70 92.12 62.11
C ILE A 326 30.18 93.55 62.45
N ASP A 327 30.20 93.92 63.75
CA ASP A 327 30.72 95.20 64.23
C ASP A 327 32.26 95.35 64.18
N GLN A 328 32.99 94.25 63.95
CA GLN A 328 34.43 94.12 64.11
C GLN A 328 35.18 94.21 62.76
N THR A 329 36.41 94.71 62.78
CA THR A 329 37.28 94.79 61.58
C THR A 329 37.65 93.44 60.98
N THR A 330 37.44 92.34 61.70
CA THR A 330 37.71 90.95 61.30
C THR A 330 36.51 90.24 60.68
N VAL A 331 35.37 90.93 60.46
CA VAL A 331 34.18 90.33 59.84
C VAL A 331 34.49 89.70 58.48
N GLN A 332 35.31 90.35 57.65
CA GLN A 332 35.65 89.87 56.31
C GLN A 332 36.32 88.48 56.29
N ASP A 333 37.28 88.25 57.19
CA ASP A 333 37.94 86.94 57.33
C ASP A 333 36.95 85.86 57.77
N LYS A 334 36.01 86.21 58.66
CA LYS A 334 34.98 85.28 59.14
C LYS A 334 33.94 84.95 58.08
N VAL A 335 33.50 85.93 57.29
CA VAL A 335 32.56 85.69 56.17
C VAL A 335 33.21 84.79 55.13
N LYS A 336 34.52 84.94 54.87
CA LYS A 336 35.26 84.00 54.04
C LYS A 336 35.23 82.56 54.58
N VAL A 337 35.31 82.35 55.90
CA VAL A 337 35.15 80.99 56.48
C VAL A 337 33.74 80.43 56.25
N VAL A 338 32.70 81.28 56.14
CA VAL A 338 31.35 80.84 55.72
C VAL A 338 31.34 80.44 54.25
N GLU A 339 31.98 81.24 53.37
CA GLU A 339 32.13 80.95 51.93
C GLU A 339 32.87 79.62 51.70
N ASP A 340 34.06 79.44 52.32
CA ASP A 340 34.88 78.23 52.23
C ASP A 340 34.10 76.97 52.69
N LYS A 341 33.22 77.11 53.71
CA LYS A 341 32.39 76.00 54.23
C LYS A 341 31.14 75.72 53.41
N ALA A 342 30.52 76.74 52.81
CA ALA A 342 29.45 76.55 51.84
C ALA A 342 29.97 75.90 50.55
N GLU A 343 31.20 76.20 50.16
CA GLU A 343 31.89 75.53 49.06
C GLU A 343 32.23 74.06 49.40
N GLU A 344 32.65 73.75 50.64
CA GLU A 344 32.85 72.37 51.13
C GLU A 344 31.55 71.55 51.05
N ALA A 345 30.42 72.12 51.49
CA ALA A 345 29.11 71.48 51.38
C ALA A 345 28.69 71.25 49.92
N SER A 346 28.95 72.23 49.05
CA SER A 346 28.67 72.15 47.61
C SER A 346 29.51 71.07 46.91
N LYS A 347 30.82 71.00 47.21
CA LYS A 347 31.73 69.96 46.70
C LYS A 347 31.30 68.56 47.13
N ALA A 348 30.87 68.40 48.38
CA ALA A 348 30.34 67.13 48.89
C ALA A 348 29.04 66.73 48.17
N ALA A 349 28.12 67.67 47.94
CA ALA A 349 26.88 67.41 47.18
C ALA A 349 27.15 66.99 45.72
N THR A 350 28.07 67.68 45.03
CA THR A 350 28.53 67.27 43.69
C THR A 350 29.16 65.87 43.68
N ALA A 351 29.91 65.50 44.74
CA ALA A 351 30.47 64.15 44.86
C ALA A 351 29.38 63.08 45.08
N ALA A 352 28.35 63.37 45.91
CA ALA A 352 27.20 62.48 46.09
C ALA A 352 26.44 62.24 44.78
N LYS A 353 26.23 63.29 43.98
CA LYS A 353 25.58 63.21 42.66
C LYS A 353 26.37 62.39 41.64
N LYS A 354 27.71 62.45 41.67
CA LYS A 354 28.57 61.62 40.80
C LYS A 354 28.48 60.14 41.17
N ALA A 355 28.45 59.82 42.47
CA ALA A 355 28.26 58.46 42.96
C ALA A 355 26.84 57.91 42.62
N GLN A 356 25.79 58.73 42.75
CA GLN A 356 24.44 58.42 42.25
C GLN A 356 24.43 58.02 40.77
N ILE A 357 25.09 58.79 39.90
CA ILE A 357 25.15 58.49 38.46
C ILE A 357 25.93 57.18 38.21
N LYS A 358 27.04 56.94 38.92
CA LYS A 358 27.82 55.70 38.83
C LYS A 358 27.02 54.47 39.32
N ALA A 359 26.19 54.63 40.35
CA ALA A 359 25.25 53.59 40.80
C ALA A 359 24.14 53.30 39.77
N GLN A 360 23.61 54.33 39.11
CA GLN A 360 22.61 54.19 38.03
C GLN A 360 23.18 53.46 36.81
N ILE A 361 24.41 53.79 36.40
CA ILE A 361 25.12 53.05 35.33
C ILE A 361 25.28 51.57 35.70
N ALA A 362 25.62 51.26 36.95
CA ALA A 362 25.79 49.90 37.41
C ALA A 362 24.48 49.09 37.43
N ASP A 363 23.35 49.72 37.76
CA ASP A 363 22.01 49.12 37.65
C ASP A 363 21.62 48.82 36.20
N TYR A 364 21.82 49.75 35.26
CA TYR A 364 21.55 49.48 33.85
C TYR A 364 22.39 48.32 33.31
N VAL A 365 23.68 48.22 33.67
CA VAL A 365 24.54 47.07 33.30
C VAL A 365 23.98 45.75 33.81
N VAL A 366 23.47 45.71 35.05
CA VAL A 366 22.82 44.52 35.61
C VAL A 366 21.59 44.13 34.80
N LYS A 367 20.71 45.10 34.49
CA LYS A 367 19.51 44.87 33.67
C LYS A 367 19.88 44.31 32.29
N THR A 368 20.90 44.89 31.63
CA THR A 368 21.40 44.45 30.33
C THR A 368 21.95 43.02 30.34
N GLU A 369 22.84 42.68 31.28
CA GLU A 369 23.42 41.33 31.37
C GLU A 369 22.37 40.25 31.77
N VAL A 370 21.38 40.59 32.61
CA VAL A 370 20.25 39.69 32.94
C VAL A 370 19.35 39.43 31.72
N SER A 371 19.04 40.47 30.93
CA SER A 371 18.24 40.32 29.71
C SER A 371 18.98 39.51 28.63
N LYS A 372 20.29 39.70 28.50
CA LYS A 372 21.17 38.84 27.71
C LYS A 372 21.14 37.38 28.18
N GLU A 373 21.26 37.11 29.48
CA GLU A 373 21.24 35.71 29.98
C GLU A 373 19.92 35.00 29.62
N LYS A 374 18.80 35.71 29.69
CA LYS A 374 17.49 35.22 29.23
C LYS A 374 17.44 35.02 27.72
N ALA A 375 17.93 35.97 26.91
CA ALA A 375 18.01 35.84 25.45
C ALA A 375 18.86 34.63 25.02
N VAL A 376 20.01 34.40 25.68
CA VAL A 376 20.89 33.24 25.49
C VAL A 376 20.14 31.94 25.80
N LYS A 377 19.39 31.86 26.92
CA LYS A 377 18.57 30.68 27.27
C LYS A 377 17.49 30.40 26.22
N SER A 378 16.75 31.43 25.79
CA SER A 378 15.71 31.27 24.75
C SER A 378 16.30 30.83 23.41
N ALA A 379 17.46 31.36 23.00
CA ALA A 379 18.15 30.91 21.81
C ALA A 379 18.61 29.46 21.92
N HIS A 380 19.19 29.02 23.05
CA HIS A 380 19.57 27.63 23.24
C HIS A 380 18.38 26.67 23.13
N ALA A 381 17.24 27.00 23.74
CA ALA A 381 16.01 26.21 23.61
C ALA A 381 15.48 26.18 22.16
N ALA A 382 15.50 27.31 21.44
CA ALA A 382 15.04 27.35 20.05
C ALA A 382 15.91 26.47 19.11
N ASN A 383 17.22 26.38 19.36
CA ASN A 383 18.11 25.45 18.66
C ASN A 383 17.86 23.98 19.04
N GLU A 384 17.24 23.69 20.20
CA GLU A 384 16.81 22.33 20.56
C GLU A 384 15.55 21.93 19.78
N GLU A 385 14.55 22.82 19.69
CA GLU A 385 13.34 22.59 18.89
C GLU A 385 13.65 22.43 17.40
N LYS A 386 14.59 23.23 16.87
CA LYS A 386 15.16 23.02 15.53
C LYS A 386 15.69 21.60 15.35
N ARG A 387 16.49 21.09 16.29
CA ARG A 387 17.08 19.73 16.20
C ARG A 387 16.02 18.64 16.24
N LYS A 388 14.95 18.82 17.03
CA LYS A 388 13.80 17.90 17.05
C LYS A 388 13.11 17.88 15.69
N ALA A 389 12.82 19.05 15.11
CA ALA A 389 12.23 19.15 13.76
C ALA A 389 13.15 18.55 12.66
N GLU A 390 14.47 18.79 12.72
CA GLU A 390 15.45 18.20 11.80
C GLU A 390 15.50 16.67 11.89
N ALA A 391 15.43 16.10 13.10
CA ALA A 391 15.39 14.65 13.32
C ALA A 391 14.09 14.02 12.79
N VAL A 392 12.94 14.59 13.13
CA VAL A 392 11.61 14.13 12.67
C VAL A 392 11.51 14.17 11.14
N ALA A 393 11.98 15.24 10.50
CA ALA A 393 12.01 15.34 9.04
C ALA A 393 12.98 14.32 8.39
N THR A 394 14.05 13.94 9.09
CA THR A 394 14.98 12.89 8.63
C THR A 394 14.38 11.49 8.75
N GLU A 395 13.63 11.20 9.83
CA GLU A 395 12.84 9.95 9.95
C GLU A 395 11.78 9.86 8.83
N SER A 396 11.03 10.95 8.62
CA SER A 396 9.99 11.04 7.59
C SER A 396 10.54 10.81 6.17
N LYS A 397 11.77 11.27 5.87
CA LYS A 397 12.46 10.98 4.59
C LYS A 397 12.78 9.49 4.36
N GLY A 398 12.76 8.65 5.39
CA GLY A 398 12.82 7.19 5.26
C GLY A 398 11.50 6.56 4.81
N ILE A 399 10.42 7.34 4.69
CA ILE A 399 9.10 6.90 4.26
C ILE A 399 8.89 7.29 2.80
N ASN A 400 9.07 6.31 1.90
CA ASN A 400 8.61 6.45 0.53
C ASN A 400 7.07 6.41 0.51
N ILE A 401 6.46 7.44 -0.08
CA ILE A 401 5.04 7.53 -0.47
C ILE A 401 4.95 8.12 -1.89
N THR A 402 3.84 7.88 -2.57
CA THR A 402 3.56 8.41 -3.92
C THR A 402 3.28 9.92 -3.88
N ASP A 403 2.53 10.38 -2.88
CA ASP A 403 2.21 11.81 -2.71
C ASP A 403 3.36 12.58 -2.05
N LYS A 404 4.26 13.09 -2.90
CA LYS A 404 5.40 13.90 -2.49
C LYS A 404 5.01 15.22 -1.82
N THR A 405 3.82 15.76 -2.08
CA THR A 405 3.40 17.06 -1.52
C THR A 405 3.30 16.98 0.00
N LYS A 406 2.92 15.82 0.55
CA LYS A 406 2.90 15.55 2.00
C LYS A 406 4.29 15.53 2.61
N SER A 407 5.28 15.00 1.89
CA SER A 407 6.70 15.07 2.30
C SER A 407 7.26 16.49 2.24
N GLU A 408 6.82 17.29 1.27
CA GLU A 408 7.19 18.71 1.13
C GLU A 408 6.61 19.59 2.25
N LYS A 409 5.40 19.28 2.76
CA LYS A 409 4.84 19.90 3.98
C LYS A 409 5.80 19.75 5.17
N VAL A 410 6.40 18.55 5.37
CA VAL A 410 7.34 18.27 6.48
C VAL A 410 8.61 19.13 6.41
N GLU A 411 9.27 19.21 5.25
CA GLU A 411 10.47 20.03 5.08
C GLU A 411 10.16 21.53 5.16
N THR A 412 8.94 21.95 4.78
CA THR A 412 8.47 23.34 4.94
C THR A 412 8.32 23.71 6.41
N ALA A 413 7.65 22.88 7.22
CA ALA A 413 7.48 23.08 8.66
C ALA A 413 8.83 23.11 9.39
N LYS A 414 9.71 22.15 9.07
CA LYS A 414 11.09 22.11 9.57
C LYS A 414 11.87 23.39 9.23
N THR A 415 11.73 23.90 8.00
CA THR A 415 12.42 25.14 7.58
C THR A 415 11.97 26.34 8.42
N LYS A 416 10.67 26.45 8.75
CA LYS A 416 10.19 27.47 9.71
C LYS A 416 10.92 27.35 11.06
N ALA A 417 11.06 26.13 11.61
CA ALA A 417 11.76 25.91 12.88
C ALA A 417 13.25 26.31 12.82
N VAL A 418 13.92 26.02 11.70
CA VAL A 418 15.30 26.48 11.43
C VAL A 418 15.39 28.01 11.42
N ASP A 419 14.46 28.69 10.73
CA ASP A 419 14.46 30.14 10.62
C ASP A 419 14.15 30.84 11.96
N GLN A 420 13.25 30.28 12.77
CA GLN A 420 12.99 30.82 14.11
C GLN A 420 14.19 30.63 15.05
N ALA A 421 14.90 29.49 14.99
CA ALA A 421 16.15 29.32 15.72
C ALA A 421 17.24 30.32 15.28
N ASN A 422 17.34 30.59 13.98
CA ASN A 422 18.25 31.61 13.43
C ASN A 422 17.86 33.03 13.90
N ALA A 423 16.56 33.35 13.98
CA ALA A 423 16.07 34.61 14.53
C ALA A 423 16.40 34.74 16.04
N ALA A 424 16.24 33.67 16.81
CA ALA A 424 16.61 33.66 18.23
C ALA A 424 18.14 33.83 18.44
N ASN A 425 18.97 33.21 17.58
CA ASN A 425 20.42 33.42 17.57
C ASN A 425 20.77 34.88 17.24
N THR A 426 20.12 35.49 16.24
CA THR A 426 20.30 36.91 15.88
C THR A 426 19.90 37.83 17.03
N ALA A 427 18.85 37.49 17.78
CA ALA A 427 18.42 38.23 18.95
C ALA A 427 19.42 38.09 20.13
N LYS A 428 19.97 36.89 20.36
CA LYS A 428 21.09 36.68 21.30
C LYS A 428 22.28 37.58 20.96
N GLU A 429 22.73 37.63 19.71
CA GLU A 429 23.89 38.45 19.29
C GLU A 429 23.68 39.95 19.54
N LYS A 430 22.45 40.45 19.35
CA LYS A 430 22.07 41.82 19.73
C LYS A 430 22.18 42.04 21.24
N ALA A 431 21.67 41.11 22.07
CA ALA A 431 21.76 41.22 23.52
C ALA A 431 23.22 41.14 24.03
N GLU A 432 24.06 40.34 23.39
CA GLU A 432 25.51 40.28 23.66
C GLU A 432 26.22 41.59 23.25
N THR A 433 25.83 42.19 22.13
CA THR A 433 26.32 43.50 21.68
C THR A 433 25.93 44.61 22.66
N ALA A 434 24.66 44.66 23.07
CA ALA A 434 24.14 45.60 24.05
C ALA A 434 24.86 45.46 25.40
N ALA A 435 25.03 44.24 25.92
CA ALA A 435 25.81 44.00 27.15
C ALA A 435 27.26 44.48 27.06
N ASN A 436 27.91 44.29 25.90
CA ASN A 436 29.24 44.83 25.65
C ASN A 436 29.26 46.37 25.56
N ASN A 437 28.17 47.02 25.13
CA ASN A 437 28.05 48.48 25.13
C ASN A 437 27.81 49.05 26.53
N ALA A 438 26.97 48.41 27.34
CA ALA A 438 26.80 48.76 28.76
C ALA A 438 28.11 48.58 29.56
N ASP A 439 28.86 47.50 29.34
CA ASP A 439 30.17 47.25 29.94
C ASP A 439 31.22 48.32 29.54
N LYS A 440 31.26 48.74 28.27
CA LYS A 440 32.08 49.88 27.82
C LYS A 440 31.69 51.18 28.52
N ALA A 441 30.39 51.46 28.64
CA ALA A 441 29.88 52.66 29.31
C ALA A 441 30.21 52.65 30.81
N GLN A 442 30.17 51.49 31.47
CA GLN A 442 30.56 51.36 32.87
C GLN A 442 32.07 51.59 33.08
N LYS A 443 32.90 51.08 32.16
CA LYS A 443 34.36 51.24 32.18
C LYS A 443 34.83 52.65 31.81
N SER A 444 34.11 53.37 30.95
CA SER A 444 34.48 54.76 30.59
C SER A 444 34.35 55.75 31.75
N THR A 445 33.73 55.35 32.87
CA THR A 445 33.66 56.10 34.13
C THR A 445 34.86 55.91 35.07
N GLU A 446 35.73 54.93 34.81
CA GLU A 446 36.81 54.56 35.73
C GLU A 446 37.90 55.63 35.76
N GLY A 447 38.25 56.10 36.96
CA GLY A 447 39.16 57.23 37.17
C GLY A 447 38.60 58.60 36.76
N LYS A 448 37.30 58.71 36.45
CA LYS A 448 36.66 59.98 36.05
C LYS A 448 35.65 60.50 37.05
N ASP A 449 35.65 61.82 37.22
CA ASP A 449 34.71 62.58 38.05
C ASP A 449 34.20 63.84 37.35
N ASP A 450 34.15 63.88 36.01
CA ASP A 450 33.37 64.90 35.30
C ASP A 450 31.87 64.53 35.25
N GLU A 451 30.98 65.49 35.46
CA GLU A 451 29.54 65.23 35.52
C GLU A 451 28.89 65.06 34.13
N ALA A 452 29.39 65.75 33.10
CA ALA A 452 28.85 65.61 31.74
C ALA A 452 29.24 64.26 31.12
N GLU A 453 30.50 63.83 31.31
CA GLU A 453 30.96 62.52 30.86
C GLU A 453 30.22 61.36 31.57
N LEU A 454 29.98 61.48 32.88
CA LEU A 454 29.20 60.49 33.64
C LEU A 454 27.73 60.42 33.17
N ASN A 455 27.10 61.55 32.85
CA ASN A 455 25.75 61.54 32.28
C ASN A 455 25.72 60.94 30.86
N GLY A 456 26.73 61.20 30.02
CA GLY A 456 26.88 60.54 28.71
C GLY A 456 27.01 59.01 28.84
N ALA A 457 27.81 58.53 29.81
CA ALA A 457 27.91 57.11 30.13
C ALA A 457 26.58 56.51 30.63
N LYS A 458 25.81 57.27 31.43
CA LYS A 458 24.46 56.88 31.88
C LYS A 458 23.48 56.68 30.72
N THR A 459 23.43 57.62 29.76
CA THR A 459 22.58 57.48 28.56
C THR A 459 22.96 56.22 27.77
N ASN A 460 24.24 56.03 27.47
CA ASN A 460 24.71 54.86 26.71
C ASN A 460 24.41 53.52 27.41
N ALA A 461 24.52 53.48 28.75
CA ALA A 461 24.16 52.29 29.53
C ALA A 461 22.65 52.02 29.55
N TYR A 462 21.84 53.08 29.62
CA TYR A 462 20.37 52.98 29.58
C TYR A 462 19.87 52.51 28.21
N GLU A 463 20.35 53.11 27.12
CA GLU A 463 19.98 52.70 25.75
C GLU A 463 20.34 51.22 25.49
N ALA A 464 21.53 50.79 25.91
CA ALA A 464 21.93 49.38 25.86
C ALA A 464 20.99 48.46 26.68
N SER A 465 20.47 48.92 27.83
CA SER A 465 19.52 48.11 28.60
C SER A 465 18.18 47.91 27.87
N LEU A 466 17.70 48.92 27.16
CA LEU A 466 16.50 48.83 26.32
C LEU A 466 16.72 47.93 25.09
N GLU A 467 17.90 48.00 24.46
CA GLU A 467 18.27 47.10 23.36
C GLU A 467 18.29 45.64 23.81
N ALA A 468 18.85 45.35 25.00
CA ALA A 468 18.90 44.00 25.54
C ALA A 468 17.52 43.47 25.97
N GLU A 469 16.64 44.30 26.54
CA GLU A 469 15.25 43.92 26.88
C GLU A 469 14.41 43.63 25.63
N LYS A 470 14.58 44.45 24.58
CA LYS A 470 13.97 44.16 23.27
C LYS A 470 14.51 42.86 22.68
N ALA A 471 15.83 42.65 22.71
CA ALA A 471 16.46 41.44 22.20
C ALA A 471 16.07 40.17 22.98
N GLN A 472 15.87 40.28 24.30
CA GLN A 472 15.27 39.22 25.12
C GLN A 472 13.85 38.87 24.64
N THR A 473 13.04 39.88 24.32
CA THR A 473 11.67 39.70 23.84
C THR A 473 11.66 39.05 22.45
N ASP A 474 12.45 39.57 21.50
CA ASP A 474 12.64 38.99 20.16
C ASP A 474 13.04 37.51 20.25
N ALA A 475 14.00 37.16 21.12
CA ALA A 475 14.46 35.78 21.34
C ALA A 475 13.38 34.88 21.95
N SER A 476 12.54 35.42 22.85
CA SER A 476 11.44 34.67 23.46
C SER A 476 10.28 34.43 22.48
N THR A 477 9.94 35.40 21.64
CA THR A 477 8.93 35.22 20.59
C THR A 477 9.40 34.22 19.52
N ALA A 478 10.69 34.26 19.16
CA ALA A 478 11.29 33.29 18.26
C ALA A 478 11.28 31.86 18.85
N LEU A 479 11.51 31.69 20.15
CA LEU A 479 11.39 30.39 20.83
C LEU A 479 9.99 29.78 20.72
N GLU A 480 8.93 30.53 21.04
CA GLU A 480 7.57 29.96 20.98
C GLU A 480 7.18 29.56 19.55
N LYS A 481 7.56 30.35 18.54
CA LYS A 481 7.36 30.01 17.12
C LYS A 481 8.22 28.82 16.67
N ALA A 482 9.39 28.61 17.27
CA ALA A 482 10.21 27.42 17.00
C ALA A 482 9.53 26.14 17.52
N LYS A 483 8.87 26.19 18.70
CA LYS A 483 8.05 25.07 19.21
C LYS A 483 6.82 24.82 18.32
N GLU A 484 6.14 25.87 17.88
CA GLU A 484 4.98 25.76 16.98
C GLU A 484 5.38 25.07 15.67
N ALA A 485 6.45 25.52 15.01
CA ALA A 485 6.98 24.89 13.81
C ALA A 485 7.52 23.46 14.04
N GLN A 486 8.06 23.16 15.23
CA GLN A 486 8.47 21.80 15.61
C GLN A 486 7.26 20.85 15.68
N LYS A 487 6.14 21.29 16.26
CA LYS A 487 4.89 20.51 16.28
C LYS A 487 4.24 20.39 14.92
N GLU A 488 4.26 21.46 14.10
CA GLU A 488 3.83 21.40 12.69
C GLU A 488 4.65 20.33 11.92
N THR A 489 5.95 20.19 12.22
CA THR A 489 6.82 19.17 11.63
C THR A 489 6.44 17.75 12.07
N GLU A 490 6.14 17.54 13.36
CA GLU A 490 5.62 16.26 13.86
C GLU A 490 4.28 15.89 13.23
N ILE A 491 3.32 16.83 13.23
CA ILE A 491 1.99 16.62 12.65
C ILE A 491 2.10 16.20 11.17
N ALA A 492 2.89 16.93 10.38
CA ALA A 492 3.10 16.60 8.97
C ALA A 492 3.79 15.23 8.77
N ALA A 493 4.76 14.87 9.63
CA ALA A 493 5.44 13.57 9.56
C ALA A 493 4.52 12.39 9.93
N GLU A 494 3.58 12.58 10.86
CA GLU A 494 2.56 11.58 11.18
C GLU A 494 1.53 11.44 10.03
N VAL A 495 1.15 12.52 9.34
CA VAL A 495 0.33 12.41 8.11
C VAL A 495 1.04 11.60 7.01
N VAL A 496 2.36 11.73 6.86
CA VAL A 496 3.17 10.88 5.96
C VAL A 496 3.16 9.41 6.39
N LYS A 497 3.12 9.11 7.69
CA LYS A 497 2.95 7.73 8.20
C LYS A 497 1.55 7.19 7.87
N ALA A 498 0.48 7.97 8.02
CA ALA A 498 -0.88 7.52 7.66
C ALA A 498 -1.02 7.20 6.15
N GLU A 499 -0.45 8.04 5.28
CA GLU A 499 -0.44 7.83 3.83
C GLU A 499 0.29 6.52 3.44
N LYS A 500 1.39 6.19 4.12
CA LYS A 500 2.12 4.92 3.95
C LYS A 500 1.27 3.69 4.27
N GLU A 501 0.48 3.73 5.34
CA GLU A 501 -0.39 2.60 5.73
C GLU A 501 -1.59 2.46 4.77
N LYS A 502 -2.14 3.57 4.26
CA LYS A 502 -3.10 3.58 3.14
C LYS A 502 -2.51 2.91 1.88
N GLU A 503 -1.28 3.24 1.49
CA GLU A 503 -0.63 2.63 0.33
C GLU A 503 -0.43 1.11 0.51
N LYS A 504 0.09 0.69 1.66
CA LYS A 504 0.17 -0.75 2.04
C LYS A 504 -1.18 -1.44 1.92
N ALA A 505 -2.24 -0.89 2.52
CA ALA A 505 -3.58 -1.48 2.46
C ALA A 505 -4.08 -1.63 1.02
N SER A 506 -3.74 -0.68 0.13
CA SER A 506 -4.05 -0.79 -1.30
C SER A 506 -3.22 -1.88 -2.02
N THR A 507 -1.95 -2.08 -1.65
CA THR A 507 -1.12 -3.18 -2.19
C THR A 507 -1.67 -4.54 -1.75
N GLU A 508 -1.90 -4.75 -0.45
CA GLU A 508 -2.40 -6.01 0.10
C GLU A 508 -3.77 -6.38 -0.51
N ALA A 509 -4.68 -5.40 -0.69
CA ALA A 509 -5.96 -5.62 -1.37
C ALA A 509 -5.82 -5.97 -2.86
N THR A 510 -4.80 -5.42 -3.55
CA THR A 510 -4.51 -5.77 -4.96
C THR A 510 -3.96 -7.20 -5.08
N GLU A 511 -3.19 -7.66 -4.10
CA GLU A 511 -2.70 -9.04 -4.04
C GLU A 511 -3.81 -10.03 -3.64
N ALA A 512 -4.77 -9.62 -2.80
CA ALA A 512 -5.97 -10.39 -2.51
C ALA A 512 -6.83 -10.64 -3.78
N GLY A 513 -6.99 -9.63 -4.64
CA GLY A 513 -7.66 -9.79 -5.94
C GLY A 513 -6.98 -10.81 -6.85
N LYS A 514 -5.65 -10.75 -6.97
CA LYS A 514 -4.85 -11.76 -7.72
C LYS A 514 -5.00 -13.17 -7.15
N ALA A 515 -5.12 -13.31 -5.83
CA ALA A 515 -5.37 -14.60 -5.20
C ALA A 515 -6.78 -15.12 -5.55
N LYS A 516 -7.80 -14.25 -5.52
CA LYS A 516 -9.16 -14.57 -5.99
C LYS A 516 -9.20 -14.99 -7.46
N GLU A 517 -8.47 -14.30 -8.35
CA GLU A 517 -8.39 -14.67 -9.78
C GLU A 517 -7.80 -16.07 -9.98
N LYS A 518 -6.73 -16.41 -9.26
CA LYS A 518 -6.19 -17.78 -9.23
C LYS A 518 -7.22 -18.79 -8.71
N ALA A 519 -7.84 -18.51 -7.55
CA ALA A 519 -8.83 -19.40 -6.94
C ALA A 519 -9.98 -19.72 -7.90
N GLN A 520 -10.48 -18.71 -8.61
CA GLN A 520 -11.51 -18.86 -9.63
C GLN A 520 -11.02 -19.66 -10.84
N THR A 521 -9.82 -19.37 -11.34
CA THR A 521 -9.19 -20.10 -12.48
C THR A 521 -9.05 -21.60 -12.19
N GLU A 522 -8.63 -21.98 -10.98
CA GLU A 522 -8.52 -23.40 -10.59
C GLU A 522 -9.89 -24.05 -10.37
N ALA A 523 -10.85 -23.33 -9.77
CA ALA A 523 -12.21 -23.83 -9.56
C ALA A 523 -12.99 -24.03 -10.89
N ASP A 524 -12.64 -23.29 -11.94
CA ASP A 524 -13.25 -23.42 -13.27
C ASP A 524 -12.65 -24.62 -14.05
N LYS A 525 -11.36 -24.97 -13.86
CA LYS A 525 -10.80 -26.24 -14.35
C LYS A 525 -11.52 -27.45 -13.76
N ALA A 526 -11.93 -27.35 -12.49
CA ALA A 526 -12.50 -28.43 -11.70
C ALA A 526 -14.00 -28.74 -12.01
N LYS A 527 -14.56 -28.21 -13.11
CA LYS A 527 -15.90 -28.53 -13.66
C LYS A 527 -16.98 -28.77 -12.60
N SER A 528 -17.34 -27.72 -11.86
CA SER A 528 -18.39 -27.74 -10.82
C SER A 528 -18.06 -28.52 -9.54
N ASN A 529 -16.79 -28.84 -9.24
CA ASN A 529 -16.39 -29.29 -7.89
C ASN A 529 -16.82 -28.23 -6.85
N GLU A 530 -17.74 -28.60 -5.96
CA GLU A 530 -18.32 -27.71 -4.97
C GLU A 530 -17.27 -27.14 -4.00
N LYS A 531 -16.34 -27.97 -3.51
CA LYS A 531 -15.28 -27.53 -2.58
C LYS A 531 -14.33 -26.52 -3.22
N ALA A 532 -13.97 -26.71 -4.50
CA ALA A 532 -13.14 -25.76 -5.24
C ALA A 532 -13.89 -24.43 -5.46
N GLN A 533 -15.19 -24.49 -5.79
CA GLN A 533 -16.05 -23.32 -5.96
C GLN A 533 -16.35 -22.60 -4.63
N GLU A 534 -16.45 -23.32 -3.50
CA GLU A 534 -16.49 -22.72 -2.16
C GLU A 534 -15.18 -22.00 -1.80
N ALA A 535 -14.03 -22.59 -2.13
CA ALA A 535 -12.74 -21.96 -1.94
C ALA A 535 -12.57 -20.68 -2.80
N ALA A 536 -13.04 -20.68 -4.05
CA ALA A 536 -13.11 -19.47 -4.87
C ALA A 536 -14.02 -18.38 -4.25
N LYS A 537 -15.20 -18.74 -3.73
CA LYS A 537 -16.10 -17.82 -3.00
C LYS A 537 -15.47 -17.29 -1.70
N LYS A 538 -14.72 -18.12 -0.98
CA LYS A 538 -13.93 -17.74 0.21
C LYS A 538 -12.87 -16.71 -0.15
N ALA A 539 -12.13 -16.92 -1.24
CA ALA A 539 -11.17 -15.94 -1.76
C ALA A 539 -11.84 -14.61 -2.16
N GLN A 540 -12.97 -14.65 -2.87
CA GLN A 540 -13.75 -13.46 -3.24
C GLN A 540 -14.27 -12.67 -2.01
N LYS A 541 -14.73 -13.37 -0.96
CA LYS A 541 -15.12 -12.71 0.29
C LYS A 541 -13.94 -11.98 0.93
N GLN A 542 -12.75 -12.57 0.88
CA GLN A 542 -11.54 -11.98 1.45
C GLN A 542 -10.94 -10.85 0.60
N GLU A 543 -11.07 -10.89 -0.73
CA GLU A 543 -10.84 -9.74 -1.61
C GLU A 543 -11.73 -8.55 -1.20
N ALA A 544 -13.04 -8.77 -1.02
CA ALA A 544 -13.98 -7.73 -0.61
C ALA A 544 -13.68 -7.18 0.80
N GLU A 545 -13.21 -8.04 1.72
CA GLU A 545 -12.79 -7.63 3.05
C GLU A 545 -11.49 -6.79 3.00
N ALA A 546 -10.50 -7.17 2.20
CA ALA A 546 -9.30 -6.37 1.98
C ALA A 546 -9.59 -5.01 1.30
N LEU A 547 -10.53 -4.97 0.34
CA LEU A 547 -10.98 -3.73 -0.31
C LEU A 547 -11.73 -2.80 0.66
N LYS A 548 -12.52 -3.35 1.59
CA LYS A 548 -13.14 -2.58 2.68
C LYS A 548 -12.08 -1.97 3.60
N GLU A 549 -11.07 -2.73 4.00
CA GLU A 549 -10.02 -2.23 4.89
C GLU A 549 -9.06 -1.25 4.18
N LYS A 550 -8.83 -1.38 2.86
CA LYS A 550 -8.25 -0.31 2.04
C LYS A 550 -9.06 0.99 2.16
N GLY A 551 -10.39 0.93 2.06
CA GLY A 551 -11.27 2.09 2.23
C GLY A 551 -11.20 2.70 3.63
N ASN A 552 -11.08 1.87 4.67
CA ASN A 552 -10.86 2.33 6.05
C ASN A 552 -9.52 3.04 6.21
N ALA A 553 -8.42 2.48 5.67
CA ALA A 553 -7.09 3.08 5.72
C ALA A 553 -7.04 4.41 4.94
N GLU A 554 -7.68 4.49 3.76
CA GLU A 554 -7.81 5.73 3.00
C GLU A 554 -8.63 6.80 3.74
N THR A 555 -9.70 6.38 4.43
CA THR A 555 -10.51 7.29 5.26
C THR A 555 -9.69 7.81 6.45
N ALA A 556 -9.01 6.93 7.19
CA ALA A 556 -8.18 7.31 8.32
C ALA A 556 -7.01 8.24 7.90
N ALA A 557 -6.39 8.01 6.74
CA ALA A 557 -5.35 8.89 6.20
C ALA A 557 -5.88 10.27 5.78
N LYS A 558 -7.12 10.35 5.26
CA LYS A 558 -7.80 11.63 4.99
C LYS A 558 -8.16 12.35 6.28
N GLU A 559 -8.68 11.64 7.29
CA GLU A 559 -8.99 12.21 8.60
C GLU A 559 -7.73 12.73 9.32
N ALA A 560 -6.60 12.04 9.18
CA ALA A 560 -5.30 12.50 9.67
C ALA A 560 -4.87 13.80 8.98
N GLU A 561 -5.05 13.92 7.66
CA GLU A 561 -4.73 15.12 6.91
C GLU A 561 -5.67 16.29 7.25
N THR A 562 -6.99 16.08 7.37
CA THR A 562 -7.90 17.15 7.78
C THR A 562 -7.66 17.62 9.22
N ALA A 563 -7.33 16.70 10.14
CA ALA A 563 -6.96 17.08 11.50
C ALA A 563 -5.62 17.86 11.53
N ALA A 564 -4.74 17.69 10.55
CA ALA A 564 -3.52 18.48 10.41
C ALA A 564 -3.74 19.90 9.83
N GLU A 565 -4.96 20.24 9.39
CA GLU A 565 -5.33 21.59 8.94
C GLU A 565 -5.92 22.46 10.07
N ASP A 566 -6.25 21.86 11.23
CA ASP A 566 -6.63 22.57 12.45
C ASP A 566 -5.43 23.28 13.11
N ASN A 567 -5.70 24.15 14.10
CA ASN A 567 -4.67 24.88 14.84
C ASN A 567 -3.60 23.93 15.42
N VAL A 568 -2.32 24.29 15.27
CA VAL A 568 -1.18 23.48 15.72
C VAL A 568 -1.19 23.37 17.26
N SER A 569 -1.56 22.20 17.77
CA SER A 569 -1.69 21.95 19.21
C SER A 569 -1.31 20.52 19.60
N GLU A 570 -1.18 20.26 20.90
CA GLU A 570 -0.93 18.92 21.44
C GLU A 570 -2.11 17.97 21.14
N GLU A 571 -3.34 18.47 21.26
CA GLU A 571 -4.58 17.73 21.03
C GLU A 571 -4.68 17.32 19.54
N THR A 572 -4.32 18.24 18.65
CA THR A 572 -4.20 18.01 17.19
C THR A 572 -3.20 16.88 16.91
N LEU A 573 -2.01 16.94 17.51
CA LEU A 573 -0.97 15.91 17.37
C LEU A 573 -1.41 14.53 17.90
N THR A 574 -2.12 14.48 19.04
CA THR A 574 -2.67 13.21 19.55
C THR A 574 -3.78 12.66 18.66
N THR A 575 -4.63 13.51 18.10
CA THR A 575 -5.68 13.11 17.16
C THR A 575 -5.09 12.53 15.88
N VAL A 576 -4.11 13.21 15.28
CA VAL A 576 -3.41 12.72 14.08
C VAL A 576 -2.72 11.37 14.35
N LYS A 577 -2.02 11.22 15.48
CA LYS A 577 -1.41 9.93 15.89
C LYS A 577 -2.45 8.80 16.04
N GLN A 578 -3.64 9.09 16.57
CA GLN A 578 -4.75 8.11 16.62
C GLN A 578 -5.27 7.74 15.22
N LYS A 579 -5.32 8.69 14.27
CA LYS A 579 -5.70 8.40 12.89
C LYS A 579 -4.64 7.58 12.14
N VAL A 580 -3.34 7.78 12.43
CA VAL A 580 -2.25 6.89 11.95
C VAL A 580 -2.44 5.46 12.47
N GLU A 581 -2.76 5.29 13.75
CA GLU A 581 -3.02 3.98 14.35
C GLU A 581 -4.22 3.27 13.68
N ASN A 582 -5.31 4.00 13.41
CA ASN A 582 -6.45 3.46 12.66
C ASN A 582 -6.06 3.00 11.24
N ALA A 583 -5.22 3.77 10.53
CA ALA A 583 -4.73 3.38 9.20
C ALA A 583 -3.83 2.14 9.24
N SER A 584 -2.95 2.04 10.25
CA SER A 584 -2.09 0.87 10.51
C SER A 584 -2.88 -0.40 10.83
N ASN A 585 -3.93 -0.27 11.65
CA ASN A 585 -4.83 -1.37 12.00
C ASN A 585 -5.60 -1.87 10.76
N ALA A 586 -6.11 -0.95 9.94
CA ALA A 586 -6.77 -1.27 8.67
C ALA A 586 -5.80 -1.93 7.66
N ALA A 587 -4.56 -1.44 7.52
CA ALA A 587 -3.54 -2.08 6.68
C ALA A 587 -3.21 -3.50 7.15
N THR A 588 -3.13 -3.72 8.47
CA THR A 588 -2.92 -5.04 9.07
C THR A 588 -4.09 -5.99 8.83
N ALA A 589 -5.33 -5.47 8.86
CA ALA A 589 -6.53 -6.24 8.54
C ALA A 589 -6.62 -6.59 7.04
N ALA A 590 -6.30 -5.67 6.13
CA ALA A 590 -6.18 -5.93 4.70
C ALA A 590 -5.14 -7.02 4.39
N LYS A 591 -3.98 -6.98 5.05
CA LYS A 591 -2.96 -8.04 4.94
C LYS A 591 -3.49 -9.40 5.39
N LYS A 592 -4.18 -9.47 6.54
CA LYS A 592 -4.79 -10.71 7.03
C LYS A 592 -5.81 -11.28 6.03
N ALA A 593 -6.65 -10.43 5.45
CA ALA A 593 -7.63 -10.83 4.46
C ALA A 593 -6.97 -11.38 3.19
N ARG A 594 -5.94 -10.70 2.67
CA ARG A 594 -5.08 -11.24 1.59
C ARG A 594 -4.54 -12.63 1.91
N THR A 595 -3.95 -12.83 3.09
CA THR A 595 -3.41 -14.14 3.49
C THR A 595 -4.48 -15.24 3.44
N GLN A 596 -5.72 -14.94 3.86
CA GLN A 596 -6.83 -15.88 3.74
C GLN A 596 -7.32 -16.09 2.30
N ALA A 597 -7.22 -15.08 1.42
CA ALA A 597 -7.47 -15.24 -0.02
C ALA A 597 -6.40 -16.12 -0.70
N GLU A 598 -5.12 -15.98 -0.35
CA GLU A 598 -4.03 -16.83 -0.84
C GLU A 598 -4.21 -18.29 -0.41
N ILE A 599 -4.53 -18.53 0.86
CA ILE A 599 -4.88 -19.87 1.38
C ILE A 599 -6.07 -20.47 0.63
N ALA A 600 -7.11 -19.67 0.36
CA ALA A 600 -8.28 -20.12 -0.38
C ALA A 600 -7.99 -20.41 -1.87
N ALA A 601 -7.00 -19.75 -2.47
CA ALA A 601 -6.56 -20.05 -3.84
C ALA A 601 -5.81 -21.38 -3.95
N GLU A 602 -4.91 -21.66 -3.00
CA GLU A 602 -4.21 -22.95 -2.93
C GLU A 602 -5.17 -24.09 -2.51
N GLU A 603 -6.22 -23.79 -1.74
CA GLU A 603 -7.33 -24.73 -1.47
C GLU A 603 -8.14 -25.07 -2.73
N ALA A 604 -8.50 -24.07 -3.55
CA ALA A 604 -9.17 -24.31 -4.83
C ALA A 604 -8.30 -25.17 -5.77
N LYS A 605 -6.99 -24.88 -5.84
CA LYS A 605 -5.99 -25.65 -6.60
C LYS A 605 -5.89 -27.10 -6.16
N ALA A 606 -5.82 -27.36 -4.85
CA ALA A 606 -5.73 -28.72 -4.33
C ALA A 606 -7.02 -29.53 -4.61
N GLN A 607 -8.20 -28.92 -4.47
CA GLN A 607 -9.47 -29.55 -4.81
C GLN A 607 -9.64 -29.77 -6.32
N ALA A 608 -9.12 -28.88 -7.17
CA ALA A 608 -9.07 -29.08 -8.62
C ALA A 608 -8.19 -30.28 -8.99
N ALA A 609 -7.00 -30.39 -8.40
CA ALA A 609 -6.10 -31.54 -8.60
C ALA A 609 -6.76 -32.87 -8.17
N LYS A 610 -7.50 -32.89 -7.05
CA LYS A 610 -8.30 -34.06 -6.62
C LYS A 610 -9.31 -34.50 -7.70
N THR A 611 -10.06 -33.57 -8.28
CA THR A 611 -11.00 -33.89 -9.37
C THR A 611 -10.28 -34.39 -10.61
N GLU A 612 -9.19 -33.74 -11.03
CA GLU A 612 -8.42 -34.17 -12.20
C GLU A 612 -7.78 -35.56 -12.04
N ALA A 613 -7.49 -35.99 -10.81
CA ALA A 613 -6.96 -37.32 -10.51
C ALA A 613 -8.07 -38.40 -10.52
N GLU A 614 -9.25 -38.11 -9.97
CA GLU A 614 -10.39 -39.03 -10.00
C GLU A 614 -10.92 -39.22 -11.44
N ASP A 615 -10.99 -38.14 -12.24
CA ASP A 615 -11.27 -38.20 -13.70
C ASP A 615 -10.28 -39.14 -14.42
N ALA A 616 -9.00 -39.10 -14.03
CA ALA A 616 -7.96 -39.96 -14.60
C ALA A 616 -8.13 -41.43 -14.16
N LYS A 617 -8.37 -41.71 -12.88
CA LYS A 617 -8.67 -43.04 -12.34
C LYS A 617 -9.87 -43.69 -13.03
N VAL A 618 -11.00 -42.98 -13.17
CA VAL A 618 -12.23 -43.52 -13.80
C VAL A 618 -11.96 -43.96 -15.24
N ALA A 619 -11.24 -43.13 -16.01
CA ALA A 619 -10.88 -43.49 -17.37
C ALA A 619 -9.80 -44.58 -17.46
N ALA A 620 -8.89 -44.69 -16.48
CA ALA A 620 -7.92 -45.77 -16.41
C ALA A 620 -8.59 -47.14 -16.13
N ASN A 621 -9.57 -47.17 -15.21
CA ASN A 621 -10.39 -48.34 -14.94
C ASN A 621 -11.21 -48.74 -16.18
N THR A 622 -11.82 -47.77 -16.87
CA THR A 622 -12.55 -48.02 -18.12
C THR A 622 -11.66 -48.69 -19.18
N ALA A 623 -10.41 -48.23 -19.32
CA ALA A 623 -9.44 -48.85 -20.24
C ALA A 623 -9.00 -50.26 -19.80
N ASN A 624 -8.82 -50.50 -18.49
CA ASN A 624 -8.60 -51.84 -17.94
C ASN A 624 -9.75 -52.79 -18.32
N ASP A 625 -11.00 -52.37 -18.16
CA ASP A 625 -12.17 -53.22 -18.37
C ASP A 625 -12.33 -53.58 -19.87
N GLU A 626 -12.06 -52.62 -20.77
CA GLU A 626 -11.97 -52.88 -22.21
C GLU A 626 -10.83 -53.86 -22.57
N ALA A 627 -9.67 -53.75 -21.91
CA ALA A 627 -8.52 -54.61 -22.14
C ALA A 627 -8.76 -56.06 -21.66
N GLN A 628 -9.30 -56.22 -20.45
CA GLN A 628 -9.65 -57.53 -19.89
C GLN A 628 -10.68 -58.24 -20.77
N LYS A 629 -11.73 -57.54 -21.20
CA LYS A 629 -12.74 -58.08 -22.11
C LYS A 629 -12.12 -58.61 -23.41
N ALA A 630 -11.23 -57.83 -24.06
CA ALA A 630 -10.57 -58.25 -25.30
C ALA A 630 -9.69 -59.49 -25.11
N ALA A 631 -9.03 -59.62 -23.95
CA ALA A 631 -8.25 -60.81 -23.61
C ALA A 631 -9.12 -62.05 -23.34
N GLU A 632 -10.26 -61.89 -22.67
CA GLU A 632 -11.21 -62.98 -22.37
C GLU A 632 -11.93 -63.51 -23.62
N GLU A 633 -12.41 -62.61 -24.49
CA GLU A 633 -13.12 -62.99 -25.72
C GLU A 633 -12.18 -63.72 -26.71
N SER A 634 -10.95 -63.23 -26.90
CA SER A 634 -9.96 -63.83 -27.83
C SER A 634 -9.24 -65.06 -27.27
N LYS A 635 -9.09 -65.14 -25.94
CA LYS A 635 -8.20 -66.08 -25.23
C LYS A 635 -6.74 -65.98 -25.66
N SER A 636 -6.29 -64.80 -26.11
CA SER A 636 -4.91 -64.53 -26.52
C SER A 636 -4.01 -64.31 -25.30
N ALA A 637 -2.85 -64.99 -25.25
CA ALA A 637 -1.87 -64.81 -24.16
C ALA A 637 -1.19 -63.43 -24.22
N GLU A 638 -0.99 -62.91 -25.43
CA GLU A 638 -0.45 -61.57 -25.70
C GLU A 638 -1.45 -60.49 -25.31
N ALA A 639 -2.74 -60.64 -25.67
CA ALA A 639 -3.79 -59.73 -25.23
C ALA A 639 -3.93 -59.73 -23.70
N LYS A 640 -3.79 -60.90 -23.05
CA LYS A 640 -3.79 -60.99 -21.58
C LYS A 640 -2.62 -60.22 -20.95
N LYS A 641 -1.39 -60.34 -21.47
CA LYS A 641 -0.24 -59.55 -20.98
C LYS A 641 -0.49 -58.05 -21.07
N ALA A 642 -1.14 -57.59 -22.14
CA ALA A 642 -1.53 -56.19 -22.31
C ALA A 642 -2.67 -55.78 -21.34
N ALA A 643 -3.65 -56.64 -21.08
CA ALA A 643 -4.65 -56.42 -20.04
C ALA A 643 -4.05 -56.36 -18.62
N ASP A 644 -3.06 -57.21 -18.32
CA ASP A 644 -2.32 -57.19 -17.05
C ASP A 644 -1.53 -55.87 -16.88
N LYS A 645 -0.93 -55.33 -17.95
CA LYS A 645 -0.36 -53.95 -17.97
C LYS A 645 -1.43 -52.90 -17.64
N ALA A 646 -2.58 -52.97 -18.32
CA ALA A 646 -3.68 -52.01 -18.14
C ALA A 646 -4.19 -52.02 -16.69
N SER A 647 -4.28 -53.20 -16.07
CA SER A 647 -4.66 -53.35 -14.65
C SER A 647 -3.63 -52.74 -13.69
N ALA A 648 -2.33 -52.93 -13.95
CA ALA A 648 -1.27 -52.31 -13.15
C ALA A 648 -1.28 -50.77 -13.26
N ALA A 649 -1.49 -50.25 -14.47
CA ALA A 649 -1.62 -48.82 -14.72
C ALA A 649 -2.89 -48.23 -14.07
N ALA A 650 -4.03 -48.93 -14.13
CA ALA A 650 -5.27 -48.52 -13.47
C ALA A 650 -5.13 -48.45 -11.94
N LYS A 651 -4.49 -49.45 -11.30
CA LYS A 651 -4.17 -49.42 -9.86
C LYS A 651 -3.28 -48.23 -9.48
N THR A 652 -2.25 -47.95 -10.28
CA THR A 652 -1.38 -46.77 -10.08
C THR A 652 -2.18 -45.46 -10.17
N ALA A 653 -3.18 -45.38 -11.06
CA ALA A 653 -4.05 -44.20 -11.15
C ALA A 653 -4.94 -44.04 -9.90
N ASP A 654 -5.46 -45.13 -9.33
CA ASP A 654 -6.27 -45.10 -8.11
C ASP A 654 -5.46 -44.75 -6.86
N GLU A 655 -4.26 -45.33 -6.69
CA GLU A 655 -3.31 -44.96 -5.63
C GLU A 655 -2.98 -43.46 -5.66
N LYS A 656 -2.71 -42.90 -6.87
CA LYS A 656 -2.36 -41.48 -7.02
C LYS A 656 -3.57 -40.55 -6.88
N ALA A 657 -4.77 -40.98 -7.29
CA ALA A 657 -6.01 -40.26 -7.00
C ALA A 657 -6.29 -40.19 -5.49
N SER A 658 -6.06 -41.31 -4.77
CA SER A 658 -6.19 -41.41 -3.31
C SER A 658 -5.18 -40.52 -2.58
N GLU A 659 -3.91 -40.53 -3.01
CA GLU A 659 -2.89 -39.64 -2.45
C GLU A 659 -3.24 -38.15 -2.65
N ALA A 660 -3.65 -37.75 -3.87
CA ALA A 660 -4.07 -36.38 -4.17
C ALA A 660 -5.31 -35.98 -3.34
N ALA A 661 -6.25 -36.92 -3.16
CA ALA A 661 -7.45 -36.74 -2.38
C ALA A 661 -7.17 -36.45 -0.89
N GLU A 662 -6.20 -37.14 -0.29
CA GLU A 662 -5.72 -36.85 1.07
C GLU A 662 -5.11 -35.43 1.16
N LYS A 663 -4.25 -35.05 0.21
CA LYS A 663 -3.53 -33.76 0.31
C LYS A 663 -4.49 -32.58 0.18
N ALA A 664 -5.50 -32.69 -0.69
CA ALA A 664 -6.58 -31.73 -0.80
C ALA A 664 -7.42 -31.59 0.50
N GLU A 665 -7.65 -32.69 1.22
CA GLU A 665 -8.41 -32.65 2.48
C GLU A 665 -7.54 -32.23 3.69
N GLY A 666 -6.24 -32.50 3.64
CA GLY A 666 -5.24 -31.87 4.51
C GLY A 666 -5.19 -30.34 4.34
N VAL A 667 -5.29 -29.84 3.11
CA VAL A 667 -5.44 -28.40 2.84
C VAL A 667 -6.77 -27.87 3.39
N THR A 668 -7.90 -28.51 3.09
CA THR A 668 -9.24 -28.07 3.55
C THR A 668 -9.49 -28.20 5.07
N THR A 669 -8.62 -28.92 5.80
CA THR A 669 -8.63 -28.94 7.27
C THR A 669 -7.74 -27.84 7.85
N GLU A 670 -6.51 -27.67 7.35
CA GLU A 670 -5.61 -26.60 7.81
C GLU A 670 -6.07 -25.19 7.37
N SER A 671 -6.73 -25.04 6.23
CA SER A 671 -7.28 -23.76 5.71
C SER A 671 -8.35 -23.11 6.60
N LYS A 672 -8.76 -23.79 7.66
CA LYS A 672 -9.71 -23.36 8.70
C LYS A 672 -9.00 -22.92 9.99
N SER A 673 -7.70 -23.21 10.14
CA SER A 673 -6.92 -22.74 11.29
C SER A 673 -6.66 -21.25 11.21
N ALA A 674 -6.79 -20.55 12.34
CA ALA A 674 -6.43 -19.14 12.46
C ALA A 674 -4.92 -18.88 12.37
N THR A 675 -4.09 -19.93 12.43
CA THR A 675 -2.61 -19.89 12.35
C THR A 675 -2.07 -20.62 11.12
N ALA A 676 -2.88 -20.80 10.07
CA ALA A 676 -2.45 -21.47 8.85
C ALA A 676 -1.38 -20.66 8.09
N GLU A 677 -0.27 -21.31 7.75
CA GLU A 677 0.81 -20.70 6.96
C GLU A 677 0.61 -20.96 5.46
N VAL A 678 0.67 -19.91 4.64
CA VAL A 678 0.46 -19.98 3.18
C VAL A 678 1.41 -21.00 2.53
N GLN A 679 2.66 -21.07 2.99
CA GLN A 679 3.67 -21.97 2.43
C GLN A 679 3.31 -23.44 2.67
N THR A 680 2.95 -23.83 3.90
CA THR A 680 2.53 -25.21 4.24
C THR A 680 1.29 -25.66 3.47
N ILE A 681 0.31 -24.75 3.31
CA ILE A 681 -0.88 -25.00 2.49
C ILE A 681 -0.48 -25.19 1.01
N LYS A 682 0.37 -24.31 0.48
CA LYS A 682 0.84 -24.36 -0.90
C LYS A 682 1.64 -25.63 -1.19
N ASP A 683 2.55 -26.05 -0.32
CA ASP A 683 3.38 -27.25 -0.51
C ASP A 683 2.50 -28.51 -0.63
N LYS A 684 1.38 -28.56 0.12
CA LYS A 684 0.38 -29.63 0.00
C LYS A 684 -0.47 -29.52 -1.29
N ALA A 685 -0.81 -28.31 -1.72
CA ALA A 685 -1.52 -28.08 -2.98
C ALA A 685 -0.64 -28.42 -4.21
N ASP A 686 0.64 -28.05 -4.19
CA ASP A 686 1.63 -28.44 -5.20
C ASP A 686 1.85 -29.96 -5.19
N LYS A 687 1.86 -30.62 -4.02
CA LYS A 687 1.88 -32.09 -3.96
C LYS A 687 0.62 -32.74 -4.53
N ALA A 688 -0.58 -32.23 -4.22
CA ALA A 688 -1.83 -32.72 -4.81
C ALA A 688 -1.79 -32.64 -6.35
N VAL A 689 -1.23 -31.55 -6.90
CA VAL A 689 -1.01 -31.38 -8.35
C VAL A 689 0.02 -32.38 -8.90
N ALA A 690 1.09 -32.69 -8.18
CA ALA A 690 2.06 -33.71 -8.59
C ALA A 690 1.41 -35.11 -8.63
N ASP A 691 0.75 -35.51 -7.55
CA ASP A 691 0.06 -36.80 -7.43
C ASP A 691 -1.02 -36.94 -8.53
N ALA A 692 -1.79 -35.87 -8.81
CA ALA A 692 -2.77 -35.84 -9.91
C ALA A 692 -2.17 -35.94 -11.33
N ASN A 693 -0.92 -35.50 -11.54
CA ASN A 693 -0.26 -35.66 -12.83
C ASN A 693 0.29 -37.08 -13.04
N GLU A 694 0.73 -37.76 -11.98
CA GLU A 694 1.06 -39.20 -12.05
C GLU A 694 -0.19 -40.05 -12.32
N ALA A 695 -1.34 -39.71 -11.73
CA ALA A 695 -2.63 -40.35 -12.07
C ALA A 695 -2.97 -40.21 -13.57
N LYS A 696 -2.72 -39.05 -14.18
CA LYS A 696 -2.93 -38.81 -15.62
C LYS A 696 -1.97 -39.62 -16.50
N LYS A 697 -0.69 -39.76 -16.11
CA LYS A 697 0.27 -40.64 -16.81
C LYS A 697 -0.20 -42.09 -16.76
N ALA A 698 -0.56 -42.57 -15.57
CA ALA A 698 -1.05 -43.92 -15.34
C ALA A 698 -2.31 -44.21 -16.19
N LYS A 699 -3.25 -43.26 -16.26
CA LYS A 699 -4.40 -43.33 -17.18
C LYS A 699 -3.98 -43.51 -18.65
N THR A 700 -3.05 -42.71 -19.16
CA THR A 700 -2.62 -42.85 -20.57
C THR A 700 -1.89 -44.17 -20.83
N LYS A 701 -1.13 -44.71 -19.86
CA LYS A 701 -0.58 -46.08 -19.97
C LYS A 701 -1.68 -47.15 -20.01
N ALA A 702 -2.74 -47.02 -19.22
CA ALA A 702 -3.89 -47.92 -19.29
C ALA A 702 -4.61 -47.82 -20.66
N GLU A 703 -4.80 -46.62 -21.20
CA GLU A 703 -5.37 -46.42 -22.54
C GLU A 703 -4.51 -47.08 -23.64
N LEU A 704 -3.18 -46.92 -23.59
CA LEU A 704 -2.25 -47.52 -24.56
C LEU A 704 -2.26 -49.06 -24.48
N ALA A 705 -2.21 -49.61 -23.27
CA ALA A 705 -2.25 -51.05 -23.03
C ALA A 705 -3.60 -51.69 -23.44
N ALA A 706 -4.70 -50.96 -23.33
CA ALA A 706 -6.01 -51.40 -23.81
C ALA A 706 -6.07 -51.50 -25.34
N GLU A 707 -5.44 -50.58 -26.07
CA GLU A 707 -5.35 -50.66 -27.53
C GLU A 707 -4.39 -51.77 -27.99
N GLU A 708 -3.30 -52.04 -27.26
CA GLU A 708 -2.45 -53.21 -27.48
C GLU A 708 -3.24 -54.52 -27.28
N ALA A 709 -4.02 -54.63 -26.20
CA ALA A 709 -4.84 -55.81 -25.93
C ALA A 709 -5.88 -56.07 -27.04
N LYS A 710 -6.55 -55.03 -27.53
CA LYS A 710 -7.51 -55.12 -28.65
C LYS A 710 -6.84 -55.57 -29.95
N ALA A 711 -5.64 -55.06 -30.26
CA ALA A 711 -4.93 -55.42 -31.49
C ALA A 711 -4.41 -56.87 -31.46
N GLU A 712 -3.83 -57.31 -30.35
CA GLU A 712 -3.38 -58.70 -30.16
C GLU A 712 -4.55 -59.70 -30.05
N ALA A 713 -5.71 -59.26 -29.54
CA ALA A 713 -6.94 -60.04 -29.61
C ALA A 713 -7.39 -60.24 -31.06
N ALA A 714 -7.49 -59.16 -31.86
CA ALA A 714 -7.90 -59.22 -33.26
C ALA A 714 -6.98 -60.11 -34.13
N LYS A 715 -5.66 -60.00 -33.94
CA LYS A 715 -4.65 -60.86 -34.59
C LYS A 715 -4.89 -62.35 -34.34
N GLU A 716 -5.14 -62.73 -33.09
CA GLU A 716 -5.37 -64.14 -32.73
C GLU A 716 -6.75 -64.64 -33.21
N GLU A 717 -7.78 -63.79 -33.22
CA GLU A 717 -9.07 -64.13 -33.84
C GLU A 717 -8.95 -64.33 -35.36
N ALA A 718 -8.17 -63.49 -36.06
CA ALA A 718 -7.95 -63.60 -37.49
C ALA A 718 -7.20 -64.91 -37.86
N LYS A 719 -6.21 -65.28 -37.05
CA LYS A 719 -5.49 -66.56 -37.15
C LYS A 719 -6.41 -67.76 -36.95
N LYS A 720 -7.26 -67.75 -35.91
CA LYS A 720 -8.29 -68.79 -35.68
C LYS A 720 -9.28 -68.89 -36.85
N ALA A 721 -9.63 -67.77 -37.48
CA ALA A 721 -10.46 -67.78 -38.70
C ALA A 721 -9.74 -68.39 -39.91
N GLN A 722 -8.45 -68.11 -40.11
CA GLN A 722 -7.62 -68.74 -41.14
C GLN A 722 -7.52 -70.26 -40.95
N GLU A 723 -7.23 -70.72 -39.72
CA GLU A 723 -7.10 -72.15 -39.38
C GLU A 723 -8.40 -72.92 -39.68
N ALA A 724 -9.55 -72.36 -39.29
CA ALA A 724 -10.86 -72.95 -39.60
C ALA A 724 -11.20 -72.92 -41.11
N ALA A 725 -10.76 -71.89 -41.84
CA ALA A 725 -10.94 -71.83 -43.30
C ALA A 725 -10.13 -72.93 -44.02
N ASP A 726 -8.90 -73.24 -43.57
CA ASP A 726 -8.07 -74.28 -44.19
C ASP A 726 -8.60 -75.68 -43.89
N ALA A 727 -9.13 -75.91 -42.68
CA ALA A 727 -9.84 -77.14 -42.34
C ALA A 727 -11.05 -77.36 -43.27
N ALA A 728 -11.92 -76.35 -43.43
CA ALA A 728 -13.10 -76.45 -44.30
C ALA A 728 -12.74 -76.66 -45.79
N LYS A 729 -11.71 -75.95 -46.27
CA LYS A 729 -11.13 -76.12 -47.62
C LYS A 729 -10.56 -77.53 -47.81
N THR A 730 -9.88 -78.08 -46.82
CA THR A 730 -9.25 -79.41 -46.88
C THR A 730 -10.30 -80.52 -46.88
N GLU A 731 -11.32 -80.43 -46.02
CA GLU A 731 -12.45 -81.37 -46.02
C GLU A 731 -13.20 -81.35 -47.37
N ALA A 732 -13.40 -80.16 -47.95
CA ALA A 732 -14.04 -80.00 -49.26
C ALA A 732 -13.23 -80.67 -50.39
N GLU A 733 -11.90 -80.52 -50.37
CA GLU A 733 -11.01 -81.21 -51.30
C GLU A 733 -11.04 -82.74 -51.13
N GLU A 734 -11.06 -83.27 -49.91
CA GLU A 734 -11.12 -84.72 -49.66
C GLU A 734 -12.45 -85.34 -50.13
N ILE A 735 -13.57 -84.69 -49.82
CA ILE A 735 -14.92 -85.13 -50.22
C ILE A 735 -15.03 -85.22 -51.75
N ALA A 736 -14.58 -84.20 -52.48
CA ALA A 736 -14.59 -84.18 -53.94
C ALA A 736 -13.70 -85.30 -54.55
N LYS A 737 -12.48 -85.48 -54.01
CA LYS A 737 -11.53 -86.52 -54.46
C LYS A 737 -12.06 -87.94 -54.23
N LYS A 738 -12.62 -88.20 -53.04
CA LYS A 738 -13.13 -89.53 -52.63
C LYS A 738 -14.26 -90.00 -53.54
N GLU A 739 -15.19 -89.12 -53.84
CA GLU A 739 -16.42 -89.42 -54.61
C GLU A 739 -16.23 -89.25 -56.13
N LYS A 740 -15.07 -88.72 -56.55
CA LYS A 740 -14.69 -88.44 -57.95
C LYS A 740 -15.66 -87.48 -58.64
N VAL A 741 -15.97 -86.37 -57.95
CA VAL A 741 -16.87 -85.32 -58.43
C VAL A 741 -16.08 -84.03 -58.62
N ASP A 742 -16.15 -83.45 -59.82
CA ASP A 742 -15.56 -82.14 -60.14
C ASP A 742 -16.44 -81.01 -59.53
N ALA A 743 -16.44 -80.92 -58.20
CA ALA A 743 -17.24 -79.99 -57.42
C ALA A 743 -16.68 -78.56 -57.50
N LYS A 744 -17.50 -77.62 -57.98
CA LYS A 744 -17.09 -76.22 -58.27
C LYS A 744 -16.79 -75.43 -56.99
N ALA A 745 -17.52 -75.70 -55.91
CA ALA A 745 -17.37 -74.93 -54.67
C ALA A 745 -16.03 -75.19 -53.96
N VAL A 746 -15.26 -76.21 -54.36
CA VAL A 746 -13.88 -76.45 -53.89
C VAL A 746 -12.96 -75.27 -54.19
N ASP A 747 -13.09 -74.63 -55.35
CA ASP A 747 -12.26 -73.46 -55.69
C ASP A 747 -12.72 -72.19 -54.96
N GLU A 748 -14.01 -72.09 -54.60
CA GLU A 748 -14.51 -71.01 -53.75
C GLU A 748 -13.95 -71.13 -52.31
N ALA A 749 -13.88 -72.35 -51.76
CA ALA A 749 -13.23 -72.59 -50.47
C ALA A 749 -11.73 -72.23 -50.47
N LYS A 750 -11.01 -72.47 -51.58
CA LYS A 750 -9.61 -72.02 -51.74
C LYS A 750 -9.48 -70.49 -51.78
N ASN A 751 -10.37 -69.80 -52.50
CA ASN A 751 -10.38 -68.34 -52.57
C ASN A 751 -10.71 -67.70 -51.21
N ALA A 752 -11.65 -68.32 -50.47
CA ALA A 752 -11.99 -67.95 -49.11
C ALA A 752 -10.80 -68.11 -48.14
N LEU A 753 -10.08 -69.26 -48.19
CA LEU A 753 -8.85 -69.47 -47.43
C LEU A 753 -7.76 -68.44 -47.77
N ALA A 754 -7.55 -68.12 -49.05
CA ALA A 754 -6.57 -67.11 -49.45
C ALA A 754 -6.91 -65.74 -48.85
N THR A 755 -8.18 -65.34 -48.90
CA THR A 755 -8.69 -64.11 -48.29
C THR A 755 -8.49 -64.09 -46.78
N ALA A 756 -8.84 -65.19 -46.08
CA ALA A 756 -8.63 -65.32 -44.64
C ALA A 756 -7.14 -65.26 -44.26
N THR A 757 -6.26 -65.87 -45.07
CA THR A 757 -4.81 -65.89 -44.87
C THR A 757 -4.19 -64.50 -45.02
N ASP A 758 -4.57 -63.74 -46.04
CA ASP A 758 -4.03 -62.39 -46.25
C ASP A 758 -4.59 -61.39 -45.22
N LYS A 759 -5.83 -61.59 -44.75
CA LYS A 759 -6.41 -60.78 -43.67
C LYS A 759 -5.87 -61.12 -42.28
N ALA A 760 -5.49 -62.38 -42.03
CA ALA A 760 -4.75 -62.75 -40.83
C ALA A 760 -3.34 -62.11 -40.78
N LYS A 761 -2.65 -62.00 -41.93
CA LYS A 761 -1.40 -61.22 -42.03
C LYS A 761 -1.65 -59.73 -41.77
N GLU A 762 -2.66 -59.13 -42.38
CA GLU A 762 -2.96 -57.70 -42.19
C GLU A 762 -3.27 -57.37 -40.71
N ALA A 763 -4.07 -58.20 -40.03
CA ALA A 763 -4.33 -58.08 -38.60
C ALA A 763 -3.05 -58.23 -37.76
N ASN A 764 -2.20 -59.23 -38.08
CA ASN A 764 -0.91 -59.42 -37.42
C ASN A 764 0.03 -58.22 -37.58
N ASP A 765 0.19 -57.73 -38.81
CA ASP A 765 1.14 -56.66 -39.13
C ASP A 765 0.70 -55.33 -38.49
N LYS A 766 -0.62 -55.08 -38.39
CA LYS A 766 -1.18 -53.93 -37.67
C LYS A 766 -1.02 -54.06 -36.15
N ALA A 767 -1.18 -55.26 -35.56
CA ALA A 767 -0.87 -55.46 -34.15
C ALA A 767 0.63 -55.26 -33.84
N VAL A 768 1.52 -55.73 -34.73
CA VAL A 768 2.97 -55.54 -34.62
C VAL A 768 3.42 -54.09 -34.84
N GLU A 769 2.63 -53.26 -35.55
CA GLU A 769 2.78 -51.79 -35.54
C GLU A 769 2.32 -51.18 -34.20
N VAL A 770 1.12 -51.55 -33.72
CA VAL A 770 0.54 -51.06 -32.47
C VAL A 770 1.46 -51.27 -31.27
N SER A 771 1.96 -52.49 -31.03
CA SER A 771 2.87 -52.74 -29.89
C SER A 771 4.14 -51.88 -29.91
N LYS A 772 4.70 -51.60 -31.10
CA LYS A 772 5.91 -50.76 -31.21
C LYS A 772 5.62 -49.29 -30.94
N GLU A 773 4.47 -48.79 -31.39
CA GLU A 773 4.06 -47.41 -31.10
C GLU A 773 3.65 -47.24 -29.64
N VAL A 774 2.99 -48.23 -29.04
CA VAL A 774 2.72 -48.31 -27.59
C VAL A 774 4.03 -48.29 -26.79
N GLU A 775 5.01 -49.13 -27.12
CA GLU A 775 6.31 -49.18 -26.42
C GLU A 775 7.10 -47.85 -26.53
N ASN A 776 6.83 -47.02 -27.56
CA ASN A 776 7.42 -45.68 -27.67
C ASN A 776 6.60 -44.64 -26.88
N ALA A 777 5.27 -44.65 -27.04
CA ALA A 777 4.36 -43.75 -26.33
C ALA A 777 4.46 -43.91 -24.80
N GLU A 778 4.57 -45.15 -24.28
CA GLU A 778 4.78 -45.40 -22.83
C GLU A 778 6.04 -44.69 -22.30
N LYS A 779 7.14 -44.70 -23.07
CA LYS A 779 8.42 -44.04 -22.70
C LYS A 779 8.33 -42.52 -22.78
N ASP A 780 7.44 -41.97 -23.60
CA ASP A 780 7.21 -40.53 -23.70
C ASP A 780 6.23 -40.04 -22.63
N VAL A 781 5.23 -40.84 -22.23
CA VAL A 781 4.35 -40.57 -21.07
C VAL A 781 5.15 -40.33 -19.79
N ASP A 782 6.19 -41.13 -19.52
CA ASP A 782 7.02 -40.94 -18.32
C ASP A 782 7.78 -39.60 -18.29
N LYS A 783 8.05 -39.01 -19.47
CA LYS A 783 8.75 -37.72 -19.61
C LYS A 783 7.81 -36.52 -19.42
N VAL A 784 6.50 -36.70 -19.52
CA VAL A 784 5.53 -35.58 -19.45
C VAL A 784 5.23 -35.22 -18.00
N VAL A 785 5.98 -34.24 -17.50
CA VAL A 785 5.64 -33.45 -16.31
C VAL A 785 5.66 -31.98 -16.70
N GLY A 786 4.49 -31.34 -16.73
CA GLY A 786 4.34 -29.88 -16.86
C GLY A 786 4.54 -29.27 -18.26
N ASN A 787 4.75 -30.05 -19.32
CA ASN A 787 4.96 -29.53 -20.68
C ASN A 787 3.75 -29.79 -21.60
N GLU A 788 3.03 -28.74 -22.01
CA GLU A 788 1.83 -28.85 -22.86
C GLU A 788 2.15 -29.32 -24.30
N ALA A 789 3.34 -29.03 -24.83
CA ALA A 789 3.72 -29.48 -26.18
C ALA A 789 3.81 -31.01 -26.25
N GLN A 790 4.52 -31.63 -25.31
CA GLN A 790 4.64 -33.10 -25.27
C GLN A 790 3.32 -33.78 -24.93
N LYS A 791 2.43 -33.09 -24.21
CA LYS A 791 1.06 -33.56 -23.95
C LYS A 791 0.22 -33.63 -25.24
N SER A 792 0.42 -32.74 -26.21
CA SER A 792 -0.25 -32.83 -27.50
C SER A 792 0.34 -33.94 -28.39
N GLU A 793 1.65 -34.10 -28.41
CA GLU A 793 2.36 -35.18 -29.13
C GLU A 793 1.85 -36.57 -28.72
N ILE A 794 1.73 -36.83 -27.41
CA ILE A 794 1.16 -38.08 -26.88
C ILE A 794 -0.33 -38.24 -27.25
N THR A 795 -1.10 -37.15 -27.23
CA THR A 795 -2.52 -37.20 -27.60
C THR A 795 -2.70 -37.60 -29.07
N THR A 796 -1.83 -37.13 -29.96
CA THR A 796 -1.77 -37.57 -31.36
C THR A 796 -1.34 -39.03 -31.47
N ALA A 797 -0.27 -39.45 -30.80
CA ALA A 797 0.19 -40.84 -30.83
C ALA A 797 -0.88 -41.85 -30.36
N VAL A 798 -1.63 -41.53 -29.29
CA VAL A 798 -2.77 -42.37 -28.84
C VAL A 798 -3.88 -42.45 -29.89
N SER A 799 -4.10 -41.38 -30.67
CA SER A 799 -5.07 -41.39 -31.78
C SER A 799 -4.58 -42.23 -32.96
N ASP A 800 -3.31 -42.10 -33.33
CA ASP A 800 -2.68 -42.85 -34.43
C ASP A 800 -2.59 -44.36 -34.12
N ILE A 801 -2.44 -44.72 -32.85
CA ILE A 801 -2.52 -46.10 -32.36
C ILE A 801 -3.96 -46.63 -32.48
N LYS A 802 -4.96 -45.87 -32.01
CA LYS A 802 -6.39 -46.24 -32.11
C LYS A 802 -6.86 -46.46 -33.55
N GLU A 803 -6.35 -45.68 -34.51
CA GLU A 803 -6.61 -45.93 -35.93
C GLU A 803 -5.99 -47.25 -36.43
N LYS A 804 -4.80 -47.64 -35.97
CA LYS A 804 -4.16 -48.92 -36.35
C LYS A 804 -4.82 -50.12 -35.69
N THR A 805 -5.19 -50.02 -34.41
CA THR A 805 -6.00 -51.04 -33.72
C THR A 805 -7.34 -51.25 -34.41
N SER A 806 -8.01 -50.16 -34.84
CA SER A 806 -9.26 -50.27 -35.59
C SER A 806 -9.10 -51.08 -36.89
N LYS A 807 -8.02 -50.85 -37.65
CA LYS A 807 -7.69 -51.61 -38.87
C LYS A 807 -7.35 -53.08 -38.59
N ALA A 808 -6.70 -53.40 -37.46
CA ALA A 808 -6.47 -54.78 -37.04
C ALA A 808 -7.80 -55.51 -36.77
N VAL A 809 -8.74 -54.84 -36.09
CA VAL A 809 -10.10 -55.35 -35.83
C VAL A 809 -10.92 -55.50 -37.11
N GLU A 810 -10.82 -54.56 -38.06
CA GLU A 810 -11.45 -54.67 -39.38
C GLU A 810 -10.93 -55.90 -40.16
N ALA A 811 -9.61 -56.07 -40.24
CA ALA A 811 -9.00 -57.23 -40.90
C ALA A 811 -9.40 -58.56 -40.24
N ALA A 812 -9.50 -58.62 -38.90
CA ALA A 812 -9.98 -59.80 -38.19
C ALA A 812 -11.44 -60.15 -38.50
N ASN A 813 -12.31 -59.15 -38.64
CA ASN A 813 -13.70 -59.34 -39.03
C ASN A 813 -13.85 -59.80 -40.49
N GLU A 814 -12.99 -59.30 -41.39
CA GLU A 814 -12.94 -59.80 -42.78
C GLU A 814 -12.40 -61.24 -42.85
N ALA A 815 -11.42 -61.61 -42.02
CA ALA A 815 -10.96 -63.00 -41.89
C ALA A 815 -12.08 -63.93 -41.37
N LYS A 816 -12.85 -63.51 -40.35
CA LYS A 816 -14.05 -64.23 -39.88
C LYS A 816 -15.10 -64.40 -40.99
N LYS A 817 -15.34 -63.38 -41.81
CA LYS A 817 -16.26 -63.45 -42.97
C LYS A 817 -15.76 -64.42 -44.04
N ALA A 818 -14.44 -64.45 -44.29
CA ALA A 818 -13.81 -65.38 -45.22
C ALA A 818 -13.86 -66.84 -44.72
N LYS A 819 -13.64 -67.10 -43.43
CA LYS A 819 -13.92 -68.41 -42.79
C LYS A 819 -15.36 -68.86 -43.07
N ASP A 820 -16.32 -68.00 -42.81
CA ASP A 820 -17.74 -68.31 -42.99
C ASP A 820 -18.09 -68.63 -44.46
N LEU A 821 -17.42 -68.01 -45.44
CA LEU A 821 -17.53 -68.38 -46.85
C LEU A 821 -16.96 -69.77 -47.15
N ALA A 822 -15.83 -70.16 -46.54
CA ALA A 822 -15.27 -71.49 -46.68
C ALA A 822 -16.20 -72.58 -46.09
N GLU A 823 -16.86 -72.31 -44.96
CA GLU A 823 -17.89 -73.19 -44.37
C GLU A 823 -19.10 -73.37 -45.30
N ILE A 824 -19.60 -72.30 -45.92
CA ILE A 824 -20.70 -72.41 -46.89
C ILE A 824 -20.24 -73.22 -48.11
N ALA A 825 -19.07 -72.93 -48.66
CA ALA A 825 -18.52 -73.61 -49.83
C ALA A 825 -18.35 -75.12 -49.59
N LEU A 826 -17.82 -75.54 -48.44
CA LEU A 826 -17.76 -76.95 -48.01
C LEU A 826 -19.14 -77.64 -48.05
N ASN A 827 -20.18 -76.97 -47.57
CA ASN A 827 -21.53 -77.54 -47.57
C ASN A 827 -22.15 -77.57 -48.96
N VAL A 828 -21.84 -76.60 -49.83
CA VAL A 828 -22.19 -76.68 -51.26
C VAL A 828 -21.49 -77.86 -51.94
N VAL A 829 -20.21 -78.16 -51.65
CA VAL A 829 -19.53 -79.37 -52.16
C VAL A 829 -20.23 -80.65 -51.71
N LYS A 830 -20.67 -80.73 -50.45
CA LYS A 830 -21.48 -81.86 -49.95
C LYS A 830 -22.80 -82.02 -50.74
N ALA A 831 -23.45 -80.92 -51.11
CA ALA A 831 -24.64 -80.92 -51.96
C ALA A 831 -24.35 -81.24 -53.45
N GLU A 832 -23.21 -80.81 -54.00
CA GLU A 832 -22.75 -81.19 -55.36
C GLU A 832 -22.55 -82.71 -55.47
N VAL A 833 -21.90 -83.32 -54.46
CA VAL A 833 -21.74 -84.77 -54.34
C VAL A 833 -23.08 -85.48 -54.19
N ALA A 834 -23.98 -84.98 -53.34
CA ALA A 834 -25.31 -85.57 -53.17
C ALA A 834 -26.15 -85.54 -54.47
N ASN A 835 -26.00 -84.49 -55.28
CA ASN A 835 -26.63 -84.37 -56.59
C ASN A 835 -26.08 -85.37 -57.62
N ASP A 836 -24.77 -85.61 -57.61
CA ASP A 836 -24.16 -86.63 -58.47
C ASP A 836 -24.57 -88.06 -58.07
N LYS A 837 -24.60 -88.37 -56.76
CA LYS A 837 -25.16 -89.63 -56.24
C LYS A 837 -26.64 -89.80 -56.61
N ALA A 838 -27.45 -88.74 -56.47
CA ALA A 838 -28.86 -88.77 -56.85
C ALA A 838 -29.06 -89.05 -58.36
N LYS A 839 -28.22 -88.49 -59.25
CA LYS A 839 -28.27 -88.80 -60.69
C LYS A 839 -27.88 -90.25 -60.98
N LYS A 840 -26.80 -90.75 -60.36
CA LYS A 840 -26.39 -92.16 -60.45
C LYS A 840 -27.52 -93.09 -59.98
N ALA A 841 -28.15 -92.77 -58.85
CA ALA A 841 -29.32 -93.46 -58.33
C ALA A 841 -30.50 -93.48 -59.31
N VAL A 842 -30.87 -92.34 -59.92
CA VAL A 842 -31.91 -92.29 -60.96
C VAL A 842 -31.56 -93.17 -62.16
N THR A 843 -30.30 -93.19 -62.61
CA THR A 843 -29.91 -94.09 -63.72
C THR A 843 -30.00 -95.57 -63.34
N ALA A 844 -29.60 -95.94 -62.12
CA ALA A 844 -29.74 -97.32 -61.63
C ALA A 844 -31.21 -97.73 -61.50
N ALA A 845 -32.05 -96.87 -60.92
CA ALA A 845 -33.49 -97.12 -60.77
C ALA A 845 -34.22 -97.18 -62.11
N GLY A 846 -33.81 -96.37 -63.10
CA GLY A 846 -34.33 -96.40 -64.46
C GLY A 846 -33.98 -97.69 -65.22
N VAL A 847 -32.75 -98.20 -65.05
CA VAL A 847 -32.35 -99.52 -65.56
C VAL A 847 -33.16 -100.63 -64.87
N ALA A 848 -33.23 -100.60 -63.54
CA ALA A 848 -34.01 -101.56 -62.75
C ALA A 848 -35.48 -101.60 -63.17
N LYS A 849 -36.13 -100.44 -63.36
CA LYS A 849 -37.50 -100.33 -63.87
C LYS A 849 -37.68 -101.04 -65.23
N GLU A 850 -36.81 -100.76 -66.20
CA GLU A 850 -36.94 -101.38 -67.52
C GLU A 850 -36.57 -102.88 -67.51
N ASP A 851 -35.71 -103.34 -66.59
CA ASP A 851 -35.43 -104.77 -66.39
C ASP A 851 -36.58 -105.51 -65.68
N ALA A 852 -37.22 -104.89 -64.67
CA ALA A 852 -38.43 -105.43 -64.04
C ALA A 852 -39.57 -105.59 -65.05
N LYS A 853 -39.74 -104.59 -65.93
CA LYS A 853 -40.70 -104.57 -67.03
C LYS A 853 -40.41 -105.61 -68.12
N LYS A 854 -39.14 -105.83 -68.49
CA LYS A 854 -38.74 -106.95 -69.36
C LYS A 854 -39.08 -108.30 -68.71
N ALA A 855 -38.86 -108.44 -67.41
CA ALA A 855 -39.19 -109.65 -66.66
C ALA A 855 -40.71 -109.90 -66.63
N ALA A 856 -41.52 -108.93 -66.24
CA ALA A 856 -42.98 -109.03 -66.22
C ALA A 856 -43.57 -109.32 -67.61
N ALA A 857 -43.10 -108.65 -68.66
CA ALA A 857 -43.47 -108.95 -70.04
C ALA A 857 -43.04 -110.37 -70.47
N SER A 858 -41.92 -110.88 -69.95
CA SER A 858 -41.47 -112.26 -70.15
C SER A 858 -42.25 -113.30 -69.33
N ALA A 859 -42.93 -112.90 -68.26
CA ALA A 859 -43.84 -113.74 -67.47
C ALA A 859 -45.26 -113.78 -68.07
N GLU A 860 -45.67 -112.74 -68.80
CA GLU A 860 -46.97 -112.67 -69.48
C GLU A 860 -47.04 -113.52 -70.77
N GLN A 861 -45.92 -114.06 -71.25
CA GLN A 861 -45.91 -115.14 -72.24
C GLN A 861 -46.43 -116.46 -71.64
N PRO A 862 -45.79 -117.07 -70.61
CA PRO A 862 -46.24 -118.34 -70.03
C PRO A 862 -47.64 -118.29 -69.38
N LYS A 863 -48.07 -117.16 -68.81
CA LYS A 863 -49.45 -116.97 -68.30
C LYS A 863 -50.53 -117.25 -69.36
N LYS A 864 -50.24 -117.09 -70.66
CA LYS A 864 -51.16 -117.40 -71.77
C LYS A 864 -51.15 -118.88 -72.20
N GLU A 865 -50.20 -119.67 -71.70
CA GLU A 865 -50.06 -121.10 -72.01
C GLU A 865 -50.58 -122.00 -70.87
N ALA A 866 -50.49 -121.51 -69.63
CA ALA A 866 -50.90 -122.23 -68.42
C ALA A 866 -51.40 -121.30 -67.31
N GLU A 867 -52.60 -121.59 -66.82
CA GLU A 867 -53.23 -121.05 -65.60
C GLU A 867 -52.33 -121.23 -64.36
N SER A 868 -51.53 -122.31 -64.30
CA SER A 868 -50.55 -122.54 -63.23
C SER A 868 -49.31 -121.62 -63.27
N ALA A 869 -49.22 -120.69 -64.21
CA ALA A 869 -48.19 -119.64 -64.27
C ALA A 869 -48.78 -118.24 -63.99
N GLU A 870 -50.04 -118.16 -63.55
CA GLU A 870 -50.78 -116.91 -63.33
C GLU A 870 -50.24 -116.13 -62.12
N GLU A 871 -50.00 -116.80 -60.99
CA GLU A 871 -49.58 -116.21 -59.71
C GLU A 871 -48.17 -115.61 -59.78
N ASP A 872 -47.17 -116.37 -60.24
CA ASP A 872 -45.80 -115.85 -60.45
C ASP A 872 -45.77 -114.70 -61.47
N ALA A 873 -46.64 -114.71 -62.50
CA ALA A 873 -46.71 -113.63 -63.47
C ALA A 873 -47.40 -112.36 -62.93
N GLU A 874 -48.27 -112.48 -61.92
CA GLU A 874 -48.83 -111.34 -61.20
C GLU A 874 -47.85 -110.80 -60.16
N ALA A 875 -47.12 -111.66 -59.44
CA ALA A 875 -46.01 -111.25 -58.58
C ALA A 875 -44.90 -110.52 -59.38
N ALA A 876 -44.61 -110.96 -60.62
CA ALA A 876 -43.67 -110.24 -61.49
C ALA A 876 -44.17 -108.82 -61.84
N LYS A 877 -45.49 -108.65 -62.07
CA LYS A 877 -46.11 -107.34 -62.35
C LYS A 877 -46.24 -106.45 -61.12
N GLU A 878 -46.48 -107.00 -59.94
CA GLU A 878 -46.47 -106.24 -58.69
C GLU A 878 -45.08 -105.66 -58.41
N ASN A 879 -44.02 -106.47 -58.59
CA ASN A 879 -42.65 -106.00 -58.44
C ASN A 879 -42.20 -105.05 -59.60
N GLU A 880 -42.78 -105.14 -60.80
CA GLU A 880 -42.65 -104.11 -61.85
C GLU A 880 -43.25 -102.77 -61.40
N ILE A 881 -44.49 -102.77 -60.90
CA ILE A 881 -45.19 -101.56 -60.44
C ILE A 881 -44.45 -100.91 -59.27
N GLU A 882 -43.98 -101.69 -58.29
CA GLU A 882 -43.14 -101.16 -57.21
C GLU A 882 -41.79 -100.64 -57.71
N ALA A 883 -41.10 -101.33 -58.63
CA ALA A 883 -39.86 -100.82 -59.21
C ALA A 883 -40.08 -99.50 -59.98
N GLU A 884 -41.19 -99.36 -60.70
CA GLU A 884 -41.57 -98.11 -61.36
C GLU A 884 -41.87 -96.98 -60.35
N GLN A 885 -42.61 -97.27 -59.26
CA GLN A 885 -42.87 -96.30 -58.19
C GLN A 885 -41.59 -95.84 -57.49
N ARG A 886 -40.67 -96.77 -57.17
CA ARG A 886 -39.38 -96.43 -56.53
C ARG A 886 -38.41 -95.73 -57.47
N ALA A 887 -38.44 -96.03 -58.76
CA ALA A 887 -37.73 -95.24 -59.77
C ALA A 887 -38.28 -93.82 -59.89
N LYS A 888 -39.60 -93.64 -59.77
CA LYS A 888 -40.24 -92.31 -59.73
C LYS A 888 -39.87 -91.55 -58.45
N GLU A 889 -39.86 -92.23 -57.29
CA GLU A 889 -39.41 -91.68 -56.00
C GLU A 889 -37.94 -91.23 -56.05
N ALA A 890 -37.06 -92.01 -56.70
CA ALA A 890 -35.66 -91.62 -56.91
C ALA A 890 -35.56 -90.37 -57.82
N GLU A 891 -36.33 -90.30 -58.90
CA GLU A 891 -36.38 -89.15 -59.82
C GLU A 891 -36.89 -87.88 -59.12
N ASP A 892 -37.98 -87.96 -58.38
CA ASP A 892 -38.58 -86.80 -57.69
C ASP A 892 -37.70 -86.30 -56.55
N ASN A 893 -37.06 -87.20 -55.78
CA ASN A 893 -36.07 -86.77 -54.80
C ASN A 893 -34.85 -86.11 -55.47
N ALA A 894 -34.31 -86.68 -56.56
CA ALA A 894 -33.19 -86.10 -57.30
C ALA A 894 -33.51 -84.72 -57.89
N ALA A 895 -34.74 -84.50 -58.37
CA ALA A 895 -35.20 -83.18 -58.83
C ALA A 895 -35.19 -82.14 -57.69
N VAL A 896 -35.57 -82.54 -56.46
CA VAL A 896 -35.46 -81.67 -55.27
C VAL A 896 -33.98 -81.39 -54.93
N VAL A 897 -33.09 -82.38 -55.00
CA VAL A 897 -31.64 -82.18 -54.79
C VAL A 897 -31.08 -81.15 -55.76
N GLN A 898 -31.40 -81.25 -57.06
CA GLN A 898 -30.93 -80.30 -58.06
C GLN A 898 -31.48 -78.88 -57.81
N ALA A 899 -32.76 -78.76 -57.44
CA ALA A 899 -33.37 -77.45 -57.11
C ALA A 899 -32.74 -76.82 -55.86
N LYS A 900 -32.47 -77.61 -54.82
CA LYS A 900 -31.86 -77.14 -53.56
C LYS A 900 -30.38 -76.80 -53.72
N LEU A 901 -29.63 -77.56 -54.52
CA LEU A 901 -28.26 -77.21 -54.90
C LEU A 901 -28.20 -75.86 -55.62
N LEU A 902 -29.09 -75.59 -56.59
CA LEU A 902 -29.11 -74.30 -57.31
C LEU A 902 -29.39 -73.12 -56.36
N ILE A 903 -30.21 -73.32 -55.33
CA ILE A 903 -30.42 -72.32 -54.27
C ILE A 903 -29.14 -72.14 -53.46
N ALA A 904 -28.48 -73.23 -53.04
CA ALA A 904 -27.24 -73.16 -52.27
C ALA A 904 -26.08 -72.49 -53.05
N GLU A 905 -25.92 -72.80 -54.35
CA GLU A 905 -24.99 -72.11 -55.27
C GLU A 905 -25.31 -70.60 -55.36
N GLN A 906 -26.59 -70.23 -55.46
CA GLN A 906 -27.02 -68.83 -55.55
C GLN A 906 -26.81 -68.05 -54.26
N GLU A 907 -27.13 -68.64 -53.10
CA GLU A 907 -26.94 -67.99 -51.79
C GLU A 907 -25.45 -67.89 -51.40
N LEU A 908 -24.62 -68.89 -51.74
CA LEU A 908 -23.16 -68.78 -51.64
C LEU A 908 -22.63 -67.59 -52.46
N LYS A 909 -23.12 -67.43 -53.71
CA LYS A 909 -22.74 -66.28 -54.53
C LYS A 909 -23.18 -64.95 -53.92
N LYS A 910 -24.40 -64.87 -53.35
CA LYS A 910 -24.86 -63.67 -52.62
C LYS A 910 -23.97 -63.37 -51.42
N ALA A 911 -23.62 -64.37 -50.62
CA ALA A 911 -22.75 -64.21 -49.45
C ALA A 911 -21.36 -63.66 -49.85
N LYS A 912 -20.85 -64.04 -51.02
CA LYS A 912 -19.59 -63.50 -51.58
C LYS A 912 -19.70 -62.04 -52.03
N GLU A 913 -20.81 -61.65 -52.66
CA GLU A 913 -20.99 -60.31 -53.25
C GLU A 913 -21.56 -59.28 -52.26
N GLU A 914 -22.16 -59.70 -51.14
CA GLU A 914 -22.82 -58.83 -50.16
C GLU A 914 -21.83 -58.21 -49.16
N GLY A 915 -21.90 -56.88 -49.02
CA GLY A 915 -21.10 -56.13 -48.04
C GLY A 915 -21.68 -56.17 -46.62
N ASP A 916 -23.01 -56.09 -46.51
CA ASP A 916 -23.76 -55.96 -45.26
C ASP A 916 -23.73 -57.23 -44.40
N THR A 917 -23.34 -57.10 -43.12
CA THR A 917 -23.18 -58.22 -42.17
C THR A 917 -24.49 -58.97 -41.88
N VAL A 918 -25.63 -58.28 -41.84
CA VAL A 918 -26.94 -58.91 -41.55
C VAL A 918 -27.42 -59.69 -42.77
N LYS A 919 -27.28 -59.11 -43.96
CA LYS A 919 -27.60 -59.78 -45.23
C LYS A 919 -26.65 -60.96 -45.51
N PHE A 920 -25.36 -60.82 -45.16
CA PHE A 920 -24.38 -61.92 -45.20
C PHE A 920 -24.81 -63.11 -44.33
N GLN A 921 -25.16 -62.88 -43.06
CA GLN A 921 -25.60 -63.95 -42.17
C GLN A 921 -26.93 -64.59 -42.62
N SER A 922 -27.84 -63.81 -43.24
CA SER A 922 -29.03 -64.37 -43.87
C SER A 922 -28.69 -65.27 -45.07
N ALA A 923 -27.77 -64.85 -45.95
CA ALA A 923 -27.30 -65.67 -47.08
C ALA A 923 -26.58 -66.94 -46.59
N LYS A 924 -25.75 -66.85 -45.53
CA LYS A 924 -25.12 -68.00 -44.86
C LYS A 924 -26.17 -69.02 -44.42
N ALA A 925 -27.18 -68.58 -43.66
CA ALA A 925 -28.24 -69.45 -43.16
C ALA A 925 -29.04 -70.11 -44.30
N ASN A 926 -29.42 -69.35 -45.33
CA ASN A 926 -30.15 -69.88 -46.49
C ASN A 926 -29.33 -70.92 -47.28
N ALA A 927 -28.04 -70.65 -47.51
CA ALA A 927 -27.15 -71.55 -48.25
C ALA A 927 -26.94 -72.87 -47.52
N LEU A 928 -26.68 -72.82 -46.20
CA LEU A 928 -26.50 -74.02 -45.36
C LEU A 928 -27.78 -74.87 -45.31
N ALA A 929 -28.95 -74.25 -45.08
CA ALA A 929 -30.22 -74.96 -45.03
C ALA A 929 -30.55 -75.65 -46.38
N ALA A 930 -30.30 -74.97 -47.51
CA ALA A 930 -30.49 -75.54 -48.83
C ALA A 930 -29.51 -76.69 -49.13
N ALA A 931 -28.24 -76.56 -48.72
CA ALA A 931 -27.25 -77.61 -48.87
C ALA A 931 -27.57 -78.86 -48.03
N GLU A 932 -27.97 -78.69 -46.76
CA GLU A 932 -28.40 -79.79 -45.89
C GLU A 932 -29.60 -80.55 -46.47
N GLU A 933 -30.61 -79.84 -47.00
CA GLU A 933 -31.79 -80.47 -47.58
C GLU A 933 -31.44 -81.23 -48.87
N ALA A 934 -30.52 -80.71 -49.69
CA ALA A 934 -29.98 -81.40 -50.85
C ALA A 934 -29.24 -82.71 -50.45
N VAL A 935 -28.43 -82.70 -49.39
CA VAL A 935 -27.76 -83.91 -48.87
C VAL A 935 -28.78 -84.95 -48.39
N LYS A 936 -29.74 -84.55 -47.55
CA LYS A 936 -30.80 -85.42 -47.02
C LYS A 936 -31.66 -86.03 -48.15
N LYS A 937 -31.92 -85.27 -49.22
CA LYS A 937 -32.66 -85.74 -50.39
C LYS A 937 -31.85 -86.61 -51.36
N GLY A 938 -30.52 -86.43 -51.42
CA GLY A 938 -29.64 -87.32 -52.20
C GLY A 938 -29.62 -88.73 -51.63
N GLN A 939 -29.50 -88.85 -50.30
CA GLN A 939 -29.59 -90.12 -49.58
C GLN A 939 -30.95 -90.82 -49.80
N ALA A 940 -32.05 -90.07 -49.83
CA ALA A 940 -33.38 -90.62 -50.13
C ALA A 940 -33.50 -91.16 -51.57
N ALA A 941 -32.91 -90.47 -52.56
CA ALA A 941 -32.88 -90.96 -53.94
C ALA A 941 -32.04 -92.24 -54.09
N GLU A 942 -30.89 -92.31 -53.42
CA GLU A 942 -30.01 -93.49 -53.39
C GLU A 942 -30.71 -94.70 -52.73
N ALA A 943 -31.40 -94.49 -51.60
CA ALA A 943 -32.20 -95.53 -50.96
C ALA A 943 -33.35 -96.03 -51.86
N ALA A 944 -34.09 -95.13 -52.50
CA ALA A 944 -35.18 -95.51 -53.42
C ALA A 944 -34.67 -96.30 -54.63
N ALA A 945 -33.51 -95.94 -55.18
CA ALA A 945 -32.89 -96.67 -56.29
C ALA A 945 -32.42 -98.08 -55.92
N ASN A 946 -31.89 -98.28 -54.71
CA ASN A 946 -31.53 -99.60 -54.20
C ASN A 946 -32.77 -100.49 -54.09
N VAL A 947 -33.88 -99.99 -53.52
CA VAL A 947 -35.15 -100.74 -53.44
C VAL A 947 -35.72 -101.05 -54.83
N ALA A 948 -35.66 -100.10 -55.79
CA ALA A 948 -36.05 -100.35 -57.17
C ALA A 948 -35.23 -101.49 -57.81
N THR A 949 -33.92 -101.50 -57.54
CA THR A 949 -32.97 -102.53 -58.02
C THR A 949 -33.30 -103.91 -57.44
N ASP A 950 -33.63 -104.00 -56.15
CA ASP A 950 -34.01 -105.26 -55.52
C ASP A 950 -35.41 -105.75 -55.95
N LYS A 951 -36.33 -104.83 -56.26
CA LYS A 951 -37.63 -105.16 -56.85
C LYS A 951 -37.49 -105.69 -58.28
N ALA A 952 -36.55 -105.16 -59.07
CA ALA A 952 -36.24 -105.68 -60.41
C ALA A 952 -35.67 -107.12 -60.38
N LYS A 953 -34.80 -107.44 -59.41
CA LYS A 953 -34.31 -108.82 -59.19
C LYS A 953 -35.49 -109.77 -58.91
N LYS A 954 -36.38 -109.40 -57.99
CA LYS A 954 -37.57 -110.20 -57.63
C LYS A 954 -38.55 -110.38 -58.80
N ALA A 955 -38.72 -109.37 -59.65
CA ALA A 955 -39.50 -109.50 -60.88
C ALA A 955 -38.86 -110.52 -61.86
N ALA A 956 -37.53 -110.51 -62.00
CA ALA A 956 -36.79 -111.48 -62.82
C ALA A 956 -36.89 -112.92 -62.28
N GLU A 957 -36.77 -113.11 -60.96
CA GLU A 957 -36.96 -114.40 -60.30
C GLU A 957 -38.37 -114.96 -60.53
N ALA A 958 -39.41 -114.13 -60.35
CA ALA A 958 -40.80 -114.50 -60.60
C ALA A 958 -41.06 -114.84 -62.09
N ALA A 959 -40.42 -114.12 -63.02
CA ALA A 959 -40.53 -114.41 -64.44
C ALA A 959 -39.91 -115.76 -64.85
N GLU A 960 -38.82 -116.19 -64.21
CA GLU A 960 -38.27 -117.55 -64.42
C GLU A 960 -39.17 -118.64 -63.82
N LYS A 961 -39.76 -118.41 -62.65
CA LYS A 961 -40.76 -119.34 -62.06
C LYS A 961 -41.98 -119.51 -62.98
N ALA A 962 -42.53 -118.42 -63.50
CA ALA A 962 -43.65 -118.46 -64.44
C ALA A 962 -43.33 -119.28 -65.72
N LYS A 963 -42.12 -119.12 -66.29
CA LYS A 963 -41.65 -119.94 -67.43
C LYS A 963 -41.62 -121.43 -67.07
N LYS A 964 -41.05 -121.77 -65.91
CA LYS A 964 -40.93 -123.15 -65.42
C LYS A 964 -42.32 -123.78 -65.24
N ALA A 965 -43.25 -123.07 -64.59
CA ALA A 965 -44.61 -123.55 -64.34
C ALA A 965 -45.40 -123.82 -65.64
N ALA A 966 -45.24 -122.99 -66.68
CA ALA A 966 -45.85 -123.25 -67.99
C ALA A 966 -45.19 -124.43 -68.73
N ALA A 967 -43.86 -124.57 -68.67
CA ALA A 967 -43.15 -125.70 -69.27
C ALA A 967 -43.58 -127.05 -68.65
N GLU A 968 -43.74 -127.10 -67.32
CA GLU A 968 -44.24 -128.27 -66.60
C GLU A 968 -45.72 -128.57 -66.94
N SER A 969 -46.55 -127.54 -67.08
CA SER A 969 -47.95 -127.67 -67.53
C SER A 969 -48.05 -128.19 -68.97
N ALA A 970 -47.17 -127.73 -69.87
CA ALA A 970 -47.06 -128.23 -71.24
C ALA A 970 -46.59 -129.69 -71.30
N LEU A 971 -45.69 -130.13 -70.41
CA LEU A 971 -45.33 -131.53 -70.22
C LEU A 971 -46.52 -132.36 -69.73
N LYS A 972 -47.27 -131.89 -68.72
CA LYS A 972 -48.52 -132.53 -68.25
C LYS A 972 -49.54 -132.68 -69.38
N LYS A 973 -49.74 -131.67 -70.23
CA LYS A 973 -50.59 -131.75 -71.43
C LYS A 973 -50.09 -132.80 -72.43
N LYS A 974 -48.78 -132.84 -72.74
CA LYS A 974 -48.17 -133.85 -73.63
C LYS A 974 -48.33 -135.29 -73.11
N LEU A 975 -48.10 -135.51 -71.82
CA LEU A 975 -48.28 -136.82 -71.17
C LEU A 975 -49.73 -137.31 -71.25
N LYS A 976 -50.70 -136.42 -70.98
CA LYS A 976 -52.14 -136.74 -71.05
C LYS A 976 -52.61 -137.09 -72.47
N VAL A 977 -51.98 -136.52 -73.51
CA VAL A 977 -52.20 -136.91 -74.91
C VAL A 977 -51.56 -138.28 -75.22
N LEU A 978 -50.34 -138.54 -74.76
CA LEU A 978 -49.65 -139.84 -74.91
C LEU A 978 -50.43 -141.00 -74.27
N GLU A 979 -51.07 -140.76 -73.12
CA GLU A 979 -51.88 -141.74 -72.41
C GLU A 979 -53.15 -142.13 -73.20
N ILE A 980 -53.79 -141.17 -73.89
CA ILE A 980 -54.91 -141.42 -74.81
C ILE A 980 -54.45 -142.25 -76.02
N VAL A 981 -53.28 -141.93 -76.59
CA VAL A 981 -52.72 -142.67 -77.75
C VAL A 981 -52.38 -144.13 -77.39
N LYS A 982 -51.82 -144.40 -76.20
CA LYS A 982 -51.52 -145.77 -75.75
C LYS A 982 -52.75 -146.68 -75.65
N LYS A 983 -53.96 -146.13 -75.49
CA LYS A 983 -55.20 -146.92 -75.27
C LYS A 983 -55.76 -147.61 -76.52
N TYR A 984 -55.22 -147.36 -77.72
CA TYR A 984 -55.86 -147.73 -78.99
C TYR A 984 -55.00 -148.54 -80.01
N SER A 985 -54.03 -149.36 -79.56
CA SER A 985 -53.24 -150.23 -80.48
C SER A 985 -53.06 -151.71 -80.06
N LYS A 986 -54.07 -152.52 -80.40
CA LYS A 986 -54.02 -153.91 -80.94
C LYS A 986 -53.23 -155.05 -80.23
N ARG A 987 -53.98 -155.89 -79.50
CA ARG A 987 -54.22 -157.36 -79.74
C ARG A 987 -53.48 -157.98 -80.96
N GLY A 988 -52.74 -159.10 -80.90
CA GLY A 988 -52.35 -160.04 -79.82
C GLY A 988 -51.75 -161.37 -80.39
N TYR A 989 -51.36 -162.34 -79.52
CA TYR A 989 -50.72 -163.67 -79.79
C TYR A 989 -49.20 -163.68 -80.15
N ASN A 990 -48.33 -164.62 -79.73
CA ASN A 990 -48.39 -165.59 -78.61
C ASN A 990 -47.01 -166.15 -78.18
N VAL A 991 -46.81 -166.32 -76.85
CA VAL A 991 -46.17 -167.41 -76.07
C VAL A 991 -45.11 -168.35 -76.69
N VAL A 992 -43.93 -168.44 -76.03
CA VAL A 992 -43.18 -169.68 -75.69
C VAL A 992 -42.50 -169.46 -74.31
N ASP A 993 -42.41 -170.51 -73.49
CA ASP A 993 -41.86 -170.51 -72.12
C ASP A 993 -40.33 -170.77 -72.07
N ASN A 994 -39.65 -170.25 -71.01
CA ASN A 994 -38.80 -171.03 -70.07
C ASN A 994 -37.90 -170.14 -69.18
N ASP A 995 -38.06 -170.31 -67.87
CA ASP A 995 -37.03 -170.71 -66.89
C ASP A 995 -35.66 -169.97 -66.77
N GLU A 996 -35.51 -169.31 -65.61
CA GLU A 996 -34.58 -169.71 -64.53
C GLU A 996 -33.14 -169.12 -64.43
N GLN A 997 -32.86 -168.49 -63.27
CA GLN A 997 -31.55 -168.09 -62.67
C GLN A 997 -30.73 -167.02 -63.48
N VAL A 998 -29.87 -166.17 -62.90
CA VAL A 998 -29.12 -166.12 -61.62
C VAL A 998 -29.20 -164.71 -60.96
N LEU A 999 -28.82 -164.63 -59.68
CA LEU A 999 -28.76 -163.46 -58.78
C LEU A 999 -27.87 -162.27 -59.22
N ASN A 1000 -28.31 -161.07 -58.81
CA ASN A 1000 -27.61 -160.06 -57.96
C ASN A 1000 -28.62 -158.88 -57.81
N GLU A 1001 -29.10 -158.44 -56.63
CA GLU A 1001 -28.41 -157.91 -55.44
C GLU A 1001 -27.50 -156.73 -55.82
N VAL A 1002 -27.66 -155.50 -55.31
CA VAL A 1002 -28.16 -154.98 -54.01
C VAL A 1002 -29.48 -154.19 -54.26
N GLU A 1003 -30.51 -154.10 -53.40
CA GLU A 1003 -30.62 -153.49 -52.05
C GLU A 1003 -30.15 -152.01 -52.01
N GLU A 1004 -30.70 -151.08 -51.21
CA GLU A 1004 -31.76 -151.07 -50.17
C GLU A 1004 -32.90 -150.10 -50.60
N GLN A 1005 -34.18 -150.36 -50.29
CA GLN A 1005 -34.95 -150.05 -49.06
C GLN A 1005 -35.18 -148.54 -48.79
N ALA A 1006 -36.19 -148.26 -47.96
CA ALA A 1006 -36.66 -146.91 -47.64
C ALA A 1006 -36.08 -146.42 -46.31
N ASN A 1007 -36.23 -145.13 -46.02
CA ASN A 1007 -36.76 -144.76 -44.70
C ASN A 1007 -37.58 -143.46 -44.76
N GLU A 1008 -38.33 -143.21 -43.68
CA GLU A 1008 -38.77 -141.86 -43.27
C GLU A 1008 -37.61 -141.22 -42.45
N GLU A 1009 -37.88 -140.34 -41.49
CA GLU A 1009 -36.89 -139.77 -40.53
C GLU A 1009 -35.84 -138.79 -41.13
N GLU A 1010 -35.31 -137.77 -40.41
CA GLU A 1010 -35.89 -136.98 -39.30
C GLU A 1010 -35.31 -135.54 -39.26
N GLU A 1011 -34.89 -135.04 -38.09
CA GLU A 1011 -34.56 -133.65 -37.75
C GLU A 1011 -33.07 -133.23 -37.98
N GLU A 1012 -32.73 -132.03 -37.46
CA GLU A 1012 -31.43 -131.55 -36.97
C GLU A 1012 -30.38 -130.86 -37.89
N GLU A 1013 -29.99 -129.67 -37.40
CA GLU A 1013 -28.65 -129.10 -37.10
C GLU A 1013 -27.39 -129.20 -38.00
N GLU A 1014 -26.76 -128.02 -38.13
CA GLU A 1014 -25.31 -127.67 -38.05
C GLU A 1014 -24.22 -128.20 -39.03
N GLU A 1015 -23.05 -127.55 -38.90
CA GLU A 1015 -21.72 -127.72 -39.52
C GLU A 1015 -21.62 -127.57 -41.06
N GLU A 1016 -20.85 -126.61 -41.60
CA GLU A 1016 -19.36 -126.55 -41.74
C GLU A 1016 -18.84 -127.49 -42.88
N GLU A 1017 -17.65 -127.32 -43.48
CA GLU A 1017 -16.45 -126.56 -43.11
C GLU A 1017 -15.63 -126.14 -44.37
N ALA A 1018 -14.50 -125.45 -44.13
CA ALA A 1018 -13.28 -125.44 -44.96
C ALA A 1018 -13.27 -124.70 -46.34
N ASP A 1019 -12.18 -124.07 -46.80
CA ASP A 1019 -10.84 -123.98 -46.18
C ASP A 1019 -9.98 -122.75 -46.56
N HIS A 1020 -9.07 -122.38 -45.65
CA HIS A 1020 -7.77 -121.66 -45.75
C HIS A 1020 -7.65 -120.40 -46.68
N SER A 1021 -6.88 -119.33 -46.36
CA SER A 1021 -5.68 -119.25 -45.51
C SER A 1021 -5.33 -117.80 -45.06
N VAL A 1022 -4.97 -117.63 -43.77
CA VAL A 1022 -3.62 -117.19 -43.26
C VAL A 1022 -3.01 -115.88 -43.81
N LEU A 1023 -2.53 -114.87 -43.05
CA LEU A 1023 -2.46 -114.40 -41.62
C LEU A 1023 -2.12 -112.86 -41.73
N ASN A 1024 -1.94 -111.96 -40.76
CA ASN A 1024 -1.95 -111.81 -39.28
C ASN A 1024 -2.14 -110.28 -39.00
N ASP A 1025 -2.14 -109.60 -37.83
CA ASP A 1025 -2.02 -109.78 -36.35
C ASP A 1025 -3.05 -108.75 -35.75
N VAL A 1026 -3.59 -108.72 -34.51
CA VAL A 1026 -3.09 -108.99 -33.13
C VAL A 1026 -2.20 -107.84 -32.60
N LYS A 1027 -2.30 -107.29 -31.37
CA LYS A 1027 -2.95 -107.73 -30.11
C LYS A 1027 -3.58 -106.58 -29.30
N ILE A 1028 -4.63 -106.88 -28.53
CA ILE A 1028 -5.00 -106.23 -27.25
C ILE A 1028 -4.96 -107.35 -26.19
N GLY A 1029 -4.73 -107.01 -24.92
CA GLY A 1029 -4.82 -107.95 -23.79
C GLY A 1029 -4.90 -107.19 -22.47
N ASP A 1030 -5.72 -107.70 -21.56
CA ASP A 1030 -6.12 -107.07 -20.29
C ASP A 1030 -5.27 -107.56 -19.09
N ASP A 1031 -5.71 -107.17 -17.89
CA ASP A 1031 -5.27 -107.45 -16.52
C ASP A 1031 -4.47 -108.75 -16.22
N ASP A 1032 -3.47 -108.68 -15.32
CA ASP A 1032 -3.69 -109.06 -13.90
C ASP A 1032 -2.51 -108.72 -12.95
N GLU A 1033 -2.89 -108.35 -11.72
CA GLU A 1033 -2.29 -108.44 -10.36
C GLU A 1033 -0.78 -108.30 -9.98
N GLU A 1034 -0.61 -108.07 -8.67
CA GLU A 1034 0.52 -108.26 -7.72
C GLU A 1034 1.64 -107.18 -7.51
N GLU A 1035 1.43 -106.42 -6.42
CA GLU A 1035 2.23 -106.40 -5.16
C GLU A 1035 3.59 -105.66 -5.02
N GLU A 1036 3.89 -105.36 -3.74
CA GLU A 1036 5.13 -104.86 -3.09
C GLU A 1036 5.68 -103.46 -3.45
N GLU A 1037 6.21 -102.63 -2.52
CA GLU A 1037 6.07 -102.43 -1.04
C GLU A 1037 6.97 -101.20 -0.65
N GLU A 1038 6.94 -100.75 0.62
CA GLU A 1038 7.87 -99.76 1.25
C GLU A 1038 7.85 -98.29 0.71
N GLU A 1039 8.03 -97.21 1.49
CA GLU A 1039 8.15 -97.00 2.95
C GLU A 1039 7.77 -95.54 3.36
N GLU A 1040 7.87 -95.27 4.67
CA GLU A 1040 7.65 -94.09 5.56
C GLU A 1040 8.10 -92.68 5.05
N GLU A 1041 7.86 -91.51 5.69
CA GLU A 1041 7.54 -91.06 7.08
C GLU A 1041 6.37 -90.01 7.03
N GLU A 1042 5.47 -89.80 8.02
CA GLU A 1042 5.54 -89.55 9.49
C GLU A 1042 5.89 -88.08 9.91
N GLU A 1043 5.58 -87.76 11.18
CA GLU A 1043 5.50 -86.44 11.86
C GLU A 1043 4.37 -85.48 11.38
N GLU A 1044 3.25 -85.28 12.11
CA GLU A 1044 2.98 -84.91 13.51
C GLU A 1044 2.74 -83.41 13.80
N GLU A 1045 1.90 -83.24 14.81
CA GLU A 1045 1.15 -82.10 15.33
C GLU A 1045 1.93 -80.80 15.67
N THR A 1046 1.17 -79.71 15.89
CA THR A 1046 1.44 -78.88 17.08
C THR A 1046 0.22 -78.12 17.61
N GLU A 1047 -0.09 -78.37 18.87
CA GLU A 1047 -0.86 -77.57 19.85
C GLU A 1047 -2.17 -76.87 19.43
N VAL A 1048 -3.25 -77.58 19.75
CA VAL A 1048 -4.46 -77.05 20.41
C VAL A 1048 -4.17 -75.87 21.35
N LYS A 1049 -4.97 -74.79 21.25
CA LYS A 1049 -5.46 -74.06 22.43
C LYS A 1049 -6.93 -73.71 22.32
N GLU A 1050 -7.74 -74.42 23.11
CA GLU A 1050 -9.02 -73.91 23.58
C GLU A 1050 -8.78 -72.84 24.67
N GLU A 1051 -9.68 -71.85 24.76
CA GLU A 1051 -10.04 -71.26 26.05
C GLU A 1051 -11.52 -70.83 25.99
N GLU A 1052 -12.35 -71.33 26.92
CA GLU A 1052 -13.78 -71.01 26.99
C GLU A 1052 -14.02 -69.58 27.53
N GLY A 1053 -14.99 -68.84 27.00
CA GLY A 1053 -15.06 -67.37 27.16
C GLY A 1053 -16.42 -66.71 27.48
N ALA A 1054 -17.44 -67.47 27.91
CA ALA A 1054 -18.75 -67.01 28.39
C ALA A 1054 -19.74 -66.33 27.39
N ARG A 1055 -21.01 -66.23 27.83
CA ARG A 1055 -22.19 -65.69 27.11
C ARG A 1055 -22.48 -64.25 27.52
N GLU A 1056 -23.15 -63.49 26.65
CA GLU A 1056 -24.55 -62.99 26.79
C GLU A 1056 -24.96 -62.34 25.45
N GLU A 1057 -25.95 -62.89 24.74
CA GLU A 1057 -27.36 -62.43 24.69
C GLU A 1057 -27.58 -60.97 24.24
N GLU A 1058 -28.03 -60.77 22.99
CA GLU A 1058 -29.38 -60.25 22.71
C GLU A 1058 -29.85 -60.57 21.27
N GLN A 1059 -31.09 -60.21 20.90
CA GLN A 1059 -31.88 -60.84 19.83
C GLN A 1059 -32.16 -59.97 18.59
N ALA A 1060 -32.14 -60.58 17.39
CA ALA A 1060 -33.09 -60.44 16.25
C ALA A 1060 -32.48 -61.14 15.00
N GLN A 1061 -33.07 -62.15 14.31
CA GLN A 1061 -34.37 -62.25 13.62
C GLN A 1061 -34.62 -61.13 12.60
N SER A 1062 -35.10 -61.33 11.36
CA SER A 1062 -35.39 -62.55 10.55
C SER A 1062 -35.76 -62.09 9.11
N SER A 1063 -35.49 -62.80 8.00
CA SER A 1063 -34.77 -64.08 7.77
C SER A 1063 -34.49 -64.28 6.25
N ALA A 1064 -34.02 -65.47 5.89
CA ALA A 1064 -33.91 -66.06 4.54
C ALA A 1064 -35.26 -66.14 3.75
N HIS A 1065 -35.34 -66.62 2.48
CA HIS A 1065 -34.39 -67.37 1.64
C HIS A 1065 -34.60 -67.10 0.13
N GLN A 1066 -33.72 -67.67 -0.71
CA GLN A 1066 -33.84 -67.71 -2.18
C GLN A 1066 -35.09 -68.48 -2.67
N SER A 1067 -35.51 -68.21 -3.91
CA SER A 1067 -35.89 -69.28 -4.85
C SER A 1067 -35.76 -68.84 -6.32
N SER A 1068 -35.61 -69.82 -7.20
CA SER A 1068 -35.50 -69.68 -8.67
C SER A 1068 -36.86 -69.52 -9.36
N VAL A 1069 -36.86 -69.13 -10.64
CA VAL A 1069 -37.63 -69.82 -11.69
C VAL A 1069 -37.01 -69.54 -13.07
N ALA A 1070 -37.16 -70.47 -14.01
CA ALA A 1070 -36.81 -70.28 -15.41
C ALA A 1070 -38.00 -70.61 -16.33
N GLU A 1071 -37.97 -70.02 -17.53
CA GLU A 1071 -38.60 -70.49 -18.78
C GLU A 1071 -40.12 -70.37 -19.07
N LEU A 1072 -40.37 -70.24 -20.38
CA LEU A 1072 -41.56 -70.51 -21.21
C LEU A 1072 -42.82 -69.59 -21.20
N GLU A 1073 -42.84 -68.75 -22.26
CA GLU A 1073 -43.87 -68.71 -23.33
C GLU A 1073 -45.28 -68.07 -23.19
N ASN A 1074 -45.43 -66.94 -23.90
CA ASN A 1074 -46.30 -66.75 -25.09
C ASN A 1074 -47.79 -66.28 -24.99
N GLN A 1075 -48.17 -65.47 -25.99
CA GLN A 1075 -49.52 -65.06 -26.48
C GLN A 1075 -50.50 -64.13 -25.71
N LYS A 1076 -50.66 -62.91 -26.28
CA LYS A 1076 -51.93 -62.23 -26.67
C LYS A 1076 -53.20 -62.36 -25.79
N LYS A 1077 -53.76 -61.24 -25.29
CA LYS A 1077 -54.76 -60.39 -26.01
C LYS A 1077 -55.24 -59.13 -25.25
N GLU A 1078 -56.11 -58.33 -25.89
CA GLU A 1078 -56.66 -57.03 -25.45
C GLU A 1078 -57.72 -57.12 -24.34
N SER A 1079 -57.81 -56.10 -23.47
CA SER A 1079 -59.08 -55.40 -23.09
C SER A 1079 -58.82 -54.14 -22.24
N GLN A 1080 -59.81 -53.24 -22.17
CA GLN A 1080 -59.75 -51.98 -21.42
C GLN A 1080 -60.40 -52.10 -20.03
N GLU A 1081 -59.89 -51.39 -19.02
CA GLU A 1081 -60.62 -50.28 -18.39
C GLU A 1081 -59.69 -49.36 -17.55
N LYS A 1082 -60.24 -48.30 -16.92
CA LYS A 1082 -59.49 -47.25 -16.21
C LYS A 1082 -59.87 -47.20 -14.73
N SER A 1083 -58.90 -46.91 -13.84
CA SER A 1083 -58.86 -45.64 -13.11
C SER A 1083 -57.62 -45.47 -12.22
N ASP A 1084 -57.01 -44.29 -12.31
CA ASP A 1084 -56.50 -43.46 -11.21
C ASP A 1084 -55.55 -44.03 -10.14
N GLU A 1085 -54.27 -44.20 -10.49
CA GLU A 1085 -53.14 -43.87 -9.59
C GLU A 1085 -51.91 -43.41 -10.42
N PRO A 1086 -51.19 -42.32 -10.06
CA PRO A 1086 -50.10 -41.78 -10.88
C PRO A 1086 -48.74 -42.47 -10.61
N PRO A 1087 -48.05 -43.03 -11.62
CA PRO A 1087 -46.74 -43.65 -11.44
C PRO A 1087 -45.60 -42.63 -11.33
N SER A 1088 -44.62 -42.96 -10.49
CA SER A 1088 -43.44 -42.16 -10.11
C SER A 1088 -42.55 -41.70 -11.29
N ASP A 1089 -41.92 -40.52 -11.13
CA ASP A 1089 -41.12 -39.79 -12.13
C ASP A 1089 -39.88 -40.52 -12.70
N ASN A 1090 -39.50 -41.69 -12.16
CA ASN A 1090 -38.24 -42.37 -12.49
C ASN A 1090 -38.09 -42.83 -13.97
N ASN A 1091 -39.11 -42.71 -14.81
CA ASN A 1091 -39.02 -42.99 -16.25
C ASN A 1091 -39.12 -41.75 -17.16
N ALA A 1092 -39.29 -40.54 -16.59
CA ALA A 1092 -39.29 -39.30 -17.37
C ALA A 1092 -37.88 -38.83 -17.76
N GLN A 1093 -36.88 -39.13 -16.93
CA GLN A 1093 -35.51 -38.68 -17.12
C GLN A 1093 -34.80 -39.34 -18.32
N ALA A 1094 -35.17 -40.58 -18.66
CA ALA A 1094 -34.59 -41.32 -19.79
C ALA A 1094 -35.02 -40.80 -21.18
N LEU A 1095 -36.15 -40.10 -21.28
CA LEU A 1095 -36.67 -39.56 -22.56
C LEU A 1095 -36.30 -38.09 -22.82
N LEU A 1096 -35.69 -37.41 -21.84
CA LEU A 1096 -35.26 -36.02 -21.94
C LEU A 1096 -33.76 -35.86 -22.28
N SER A 1097 -32.95 -36.90 -22.05
CA SER A 1097 -31.51 -36.90 -22.32
C SER A 1097 -31.18 -36.80 -23.82
N ASP A 1098 -31.85 -37.58 -24.68
CA ASP A 1098 -31.52 -37.64 -26.11
C ASP A 1098 -31.90 -36.37 -26.89
N ASN A 1099 -32.89 -35.59 -26.43
CA ASN A 1099 -33.21 -34.31 -27.05
C ASN A 1099 -32.19 -33.20 -26.75
N TYR A 1100 -31.36 -33.34 -25.71
CA TYR A 1100 -30.41 -32.30 -25.31
C TYR A 1100 -29.25 -32.12 -26.30
N LYS A 1101 -28.88 -33.18 -27.04
CA LYS A 1101 -27.82 -33.19 -28.06
C LYS A 1101 -28.08 -32.15 -29.17
N ASN A 1102 -29.34 -32.00 -29.58
CA ASN A 1102 -29.74 -31.03 -30.60
C ASN A 1102 -29.58 -29.57 -30.15
N PHE A 1103 -29.70 -29.28 -28.85
CA PHE A 1103 -29.59 -27.91 -28.34
C PHE A 1103 -28.13 -27.44 -28.27
N THR A 1104 -27.19 -28.32 -27.91
CA THR A 1104 -25.76 -28.03 -27.94
C THR A 1104 -25.25 -27.76 -29.35
N ASP A 1105 -25.68 -28.53 -30.35
CA ASP A 1105 -25.29 -28.31 -31.75
C ASP A 1105 -25.92 -27.05 -32.35
N PHE A 1106 -27.16 -26.71 -31.96
CA PHE A 1106 -27.78 -25.45 -32.38
C PHE A 1106 -27.04 -24.24 -31.79
N LYS A 1107 -26.64 -24.32 -30.50
CA LYS A 1107 -25.82 -23.27 -29.87
C LYS A 1107 -24.45 -23.13 -30.55
N LYS A 1108 -23.77 -24.23 -30.84
CA LYS A 1108 -22.47 -24.23 -31.55
C LYS A 1108 -22.59 -23.55 -32.92
N LYS A 1109 -23.63 -23.90 -33.70
CA LYS A 1109 -23.93 -23.26 -35.00
C LYS A 1109 -24.29 -21.78 -34.88
N ALA A 1110 -24.95 -21.36 -33.81
CA ALA A 1110 -25.24 -19.94 -33.54
C ALA A 1110 -23.97 -19.15 -33.16
N ASP A 1111 -23.09 -19.72 -32.33
CA ASP A 1111 -21.82 -19.10 -31.94
C ASP A 1111 -20.86 -18.99 -33.14
N ASP A 1112 -20.78 -20.03 -34.00
CA ASP A 1112 -19.97 -20.02 -35.23
C ASP A 1112 -20.53 -19.08 -36.31
N LEU A 1113 -21.86 -18.96 -36.43
CA LEU A 1113 -22.49 -17.95 -37.29
C LEU A 1113 -22.20 -16.53 -36.78
N THR A 1114 -22.26 -16.31 -35.47
CA THR A 1114 -21.95 -15.02 -34.83
C THR A 1114 -20.48 -14.62 -35.05
N LYS A 1115 -19.54 -15.56 -34.92
CA LYS A 1115 -18.11 -15.34 -35.26
C LYS A 1115 -17.89 -14.98 -36.72
N ASN A 1116 -18.58 -15.64 -37.66
CA ASN A 1116 -18.47 -15.28 -39.08
C ASN A 1116 -19.04 -13.89 -39.39
N ILE A 1117 -20.10 -13.46 -38.69
CA ILE A 1117 -20.65 -12.10 -38.83
C ILE A 1117 -19.68 -11.05 -38.27
N ILE A 1118 -19.05 -11.30 -37.12
CA ILE A 1118 -18.04 -10.39 -36.54
C ILE A 1118 -16.81 -10.28 -37.49
N ASN A 1119 -16.28 -11.42 -37.96
CA ASN A 1119 -15.15 -11.46 -38.88
C ASN A 1119 -15.41 -10.84 -40.27
N THR A 1120 -16.67 -10.54 -40.61
CA THR A 1120 -17.03 -9.84 -41.86
C THR A 1120 -17.39 -8.35 -41.65
N ILE A 1121 -17.37 -7.86 -40.40
CA ILE A 1121 -17.61 -6.46 -40.07
C ILE A 1121 -16.28 -5.70 -39.81
N ASP A 1122 -15.28 -6.34 -39.20
CA ASP A 1122 -13.95 -5.74 -38.95
C ASP A 1122 -13.08 -5.52 -40.22
N GLY A 1123 -13.63 -5.77 -41.42
CA GLY A 1123 -12.90 -5.73 -42.69
C GLY A 1123 -12.77 -4.37 -43.38
N ASP A 1124 -13.58 -3.37 -43.03
CA ASP A 1124 -13.68 -2.12 -43.82
C ASP A 1124 -13.91 -0.84 -42.96
N ALA A 1125 -13.26 -0.77 -41.80
CA ALA A 1125 -13.21 0.44 -40.95
C ALA A 1125 -12.01 1.35 -41.32
N GLY A 1126 -11.69 1.46 -42.61
CA GLY A 1126 -10.45 2.06 -43.11
C GLY A 1126 -10.51 3.54 -43.53
N VAL A 1127 -11.62 4.24 -43.30
CA VAL A 1127 -11.84 5.65 -43.69
C VAL A 1127 -12.74 6.35 -42.66
N ILE A 1128 -12.44 7.62 -42.33
CA ILE A 1128 -13.09 8.48 -41.32
C ILE A 1128 -12.72 8.03 -39.87
N ASP A 1129 -11.91 8.75 -39.10
CA ASP A 1129 -11.35 10.13 -39.21
C ASP A 1129 -9.86 10.20 -39.61
#